data_AF-A0A553PPK7-F1
#
_entry.id   AF-A0A553PPK7-F1
#
_cell.length_a   1.000
_cell.length_b   1.000
_cell.length_c   1.000
_cell.angle_alpha   90.00
_cell.angle_beta   90.00
_cell.angle_gamma   90.00
#
_symmetry.space_group_name_H-M   'P 1'
#
loop_
_entity.id
_entity.type
_entity.pdbx_description
1 polymer ?
#
loop_
_entity_poly.entity_id
_entity_poly.type
_entity_poly.pdbx_seq_one_letter_code
_entity_poly.pdbx_strand_id
1 'polypeptide(L)'
;MDIEQAQALPEALFLCLIGFVSCDLDENPGNVLSKSAKTLMEMPLSKTSSTLEGLVNQYQVETPDHDDLAISRLQSKVKTVVNSVWKILRDPQRQSVLQGQSGGQGKVVLSMISQELKGDIFAVDHANEDHLVSQTLVMLQSRDQKGDLGSAGNRLAKIIGRVNSFYGYLQRYMDSQDDVSGNTLEDFARSIIEPGSKQEHTLQTALVELHNLSMPHLGMIHPKQGLLGSTQRSDIYFKLFLLLNNKQFDSACSLAQSPHQLIFNLYNVIALTEVKGFLIMQFSYIMLNLYKRGDFTLESDLSFKSFQDQSTDKLLAVKGILQNMERDYWKCDPASHQEGQTFVRMTQLLQGIIENEVDLNPSKSCKQECSDYTIAEVHGCLKDRICTKHRRCEGGRLFECDFFNADAWVCISQNEERRYEYVHYENGIVLGKGSKESFCPKQVKVDSWWRWFYHCSMCMCKCDAPGPHSDRFWSLKPLTSDSNANKVVTGVRFVKKNRVIQLEIEQGTALPEGSVLESSREWITPPTVDFDTEIPNKDYLMMTYETRALDTDLLEAPPGHVITGVRLRNLGAHVNLEVQITPIRFSTGKLVTDRSTWIGNDNTPASARPRTQYDIYMPDIPTLAHKSQIMASHNNYIEFDATSAHKDVMQTTIPYVDAQEVRPKPGTWLNGVGLYYKGQLGYGGFVGAKVQTYDYTRHLIPES
;
A
#
# COMPACT_ATOMS: atom_id res chain seq x y z
N MET A 1 -2.73 36.70 18.09
CA MET A 1 -1.39 36.40 17.55
C MET A 1 -1.21 37.29 16.35
N ASP A 2 -0.31 38.27 16.48
CA ASP A 2 0.05 39.17 15.39
C ASP A 2 0.74 38.40 14.25
N ILE A 3 0.61 38.89 13.03
CA ILE A 3 1.07 38.24 11.79
C ILE A 3 2.58 37.93 11.82
N GLU A 4 3.38 38.73 12.54
CA GLU A 4 4.81 38.49 12.75
C GLU A 4 5.10 37.28 13.66
N GLN A 5 4.26 37.00 14.66
CA GLN A 5 4.47 35.85 15.56
C GLN A 5 4.15 34.50 14.89
N ALA A 6 3.30 34.49 13.86
CA ALA A 6 2.97 33.29 13.11
C ALA A 6 4.07 32.87 12.13
N GLN A 7 4.84 33.84 11.60
CA GLN A 7 5.97 33.57 10.70
C GLN A 7 7.23 33.09 11.42
N ALA A 8 7.41 33.48 12.69
CA ALA A 8 8.55 33.07 13.53
C ALA A 8 8.44 31.64 14.09
N LEU A 9 7.24 31.06 14.13
CA LEU A 9 6.96 29.76 14.75
C LEU A 9 7.65 28.57 14.05
N PRO A 10 7.62 28.45 12.70
CA PRO A 10 8.26 27.35 11.98
C PRO A 10 9.79 27.33 12.12
N GLU A 11 10.42 28.51 12.10
CA GLU A 11 11.87 28.64 12.24
C GLU A 11 12.35 28.32 13.67
N ALA A 12 11.59 28.76 14.69
CA ALA A 12 11.87 28.40 16.08
C ALA A 12 11.69 26.89 16.32
N LEU A 13 10.62 26.26 15.78
CA LEU A 13 10.40 24.81 15.86
C LEU A 13 11.49 24.01 15.15
N PHE A 14 11.95 24.48 13.99
CA PHE A 14 13.04 23.86 13.25
C PHE A 14 14.32 23.81 14.10
N LEU A 15 14.68 24.92 14.76
CA LEU A 15 15.86 25.01 15.63
C LEU A 15 15.77 24.13 16.90
N CYS A 16 14.57 24.00 17.48
CA CYS A 16 14.35 23.07 18.61
C CYS A 16 14.43 21.60 18.16
N LEU A 17 13.92 21.26 16.97
CA LEU A 17 13.91 19.89 16.40
C LEU A 17 15.32 19.37 16.08
N ILE A 18 16.25 20.24 15.70
CA ILE A 18 17.65 19.89 15.45
C ILE A 18 18.53 19.97 16.71
N GLY A 19 17.94 20.21 17.89
CA GLY A 19 18.62 20.14 19.19
C GLY A 19 19.57 21.30 19.50
N PHE A 20 19.49 22.42 18.77
CA PHE A 20 20.42 23.54 18.93
C PHE A 20 20.07 24.44 20.14
N VAL A 21 18.83 24.43 20.63
CA VAL A 21 18.39 25.19 21.82
C VAL A 21 17.36 24.38 22.61
N SER A 22 17.44 24.41 23.95
CA SER A 22 16.41 23.84 24.84
C SER A 22 15.21 24.78 24.88
N CYS A 23 14.06 24.33 24.39
CA CYS A 23 12.85 25.12 24.27
C CYS A 23 11.81 24.64 25.29
N ASP A 24 11.33 25.55 26.14
CA ASP A 24 10.18 25.30 27.02
C ASP A 24 8.90 25.76 26.31
N LEU A 25 7.84 24.94 26.33
CA LEU A 25 6.67 25.11 25.44
C LEU A 25 5.82 26.36 25.75
N ASP A 26 6.05 27.01 26.89
CA ASP A 26 5.39 28.24 27.30
C ASP A 26 6.20 29.52 26.99
N GLU A 27 7.41 29.41 26.40
CA GLU A 27 8.27 30.56 26.14
C GLU A 27 7.88 31.30 24.82
N ASN A 28 7.86 32.64 24.84
CA ASN A 28 7.49 33.45 23.68
C ASN A 28 8.47 33.22 22.50
N PRO A 29 7.99 32.96 21.26
CA PRO A 29 8.82 32.68 20.07
C PRO A 29 9.94 33.69 19.80
N GLY A 30 9.70 34.98 20.09
CA GLY A 30 10.72 36.03 19.94
C GLY A 30 11.93 35.87 20.88
N ASN A 31 11.72 35.32 22.08
CA ASN A 31 12.79 35.07 23.05
C ASN A 31 13.61 33.83 22.67
N VAL A 32 12.97 32.82 22.06
CA VAL A 32 13.65 31.62 21.56
C VAL A 32 14.57 31.97 20.38
N LEU A 33 14.10 32.81 19.45
CA LEU A 33 14.92 33.31 18.33
C LEU A 33 16.10 34.16 18.82
N SER A 34 15.88 35.03 19.81
CA SER A 34 16.94 35.85 20.43
C SER A 34 18.02 34.99 21.12
N LYS A 35 17.62 33.97 21.90
CA LYS A 35 18.56 33.01 22.49
C LYS A 35 19.33 32.25 21.42
N SER A 36 18.65 31.79 20.37
CA SER A 36 19.25 31.05 19.25
C SER A 36 20.29 31.89 18.51
N ALA A 37 19.99 33.16 18.23
CA ALA A 37 20.91 34.09 17.58
C ALA A 37 22.17 34.34 18.43
N LYS A 38 22.03 34.44 19.75
CA LYS A 38 23.17 34.56 20.68
C LYS A 38 24.03 33.30 20.70
N THR A 39 23.42 32.12 20.78
CA THR A 39 24.14 30.84 20.77
C THR A 39 24.88 30.61 19.44
N LEU A 40 24.27 30.99 18.32
CA LEU A 40 24.89 30.91 16.98
C LEU A 40 26.10 31.87 16.83
N MET A 41 26.06 33.04 17.47
CA MET A 41 27.19 33.98 17.45
C MET A 41 28.36 33.55 18.35
N GLU A 42 28.14 32.64 19.31
CA GLU A 42 29.14 32.20 20.28
C GLU A 42 29.81 30.84 19.94
N MET A 43 29.38 30.14 18.88
CA MET A 43 29.91 28.82 18.50
C MET A 43 31.10 28.86 17.52
N PRO A 44 32.13 27.99 17.68
CA PRO A 44 33.26 27.94 16.74
C PRO A 44 32.83 27.35 15.37
N LEU A 45 32.91 28.17 14.32
CA LEU A 45 32.43 27.94 12.94
C LEU A 45 33.04 26.74 12.17
N SER A 46 33.98 25.97 12.72
CA SER A 46 34.77 25.01 11.92
C SER A 46 34.30 23.54 11.96
N LYS A 47 33.35 23.17 12.83
CA LYS A 47 32.88 21.76 12.98
C LYS A 47 31.46 21.48 12.52
N THR A 48 30.66 22.50 12.19
CA THR A 48 29.25 22.36 11.78
C THR A 48 29.06 22.28 10.27
N SER A 49 29.92 22.88 9.45
CA SER A 49 29.79 22.84 7.98
C SER A 49 29.97 21.43 7.42
N SER A 50 30.94 20.64 7.90
CA SER A 50 31.18 19.29 7.37
C SER A 50 30.06 18.28 7.69
N THR A 51 29.39 18.42 8.84
CA THR A 51 28.29 17.54 9.26
C THR A 51 26.96 17.95 8.64
N LEU A 52 26.69 19.25 8.47
CA LEU A 52 25.52 19.71 7.73
C LEU A 52 25.67 19.45 6.22
N GLU A 53 26.83 19.69 5.62
CA GLU A 53 27.07 19.37 4.21
C GLU A 53 26.97 17.86 3.93
N GLY A 54 27.41 17.02 4.87
CA GLY A 54 27.23 15.57 4.82
C GLY A 54 25.75 15.16 4.83
N LEU A 55 24.94 15.73 5.73
CA LEU A 55 23.50 15.47 5.82
C LEU A 55 22.71 16.05 4.64
N VAL A 56 23.05 17.26 4.18
CA VAL A 56 22.40 17.92 3.03
C VAL A 56 22.71 17.18 1.73
N ASN A 57 23.94 16.69 1.53
CA ASN A 57 24.28 15.89 0.34
C ASN A 57 23.64 14.49 0.35
N GLN A 58 23.43 13.90 1.53
CA GLN A 58 22.78 12.58 1.67
C GLN A 58 21.30 12.62 1.26
N TYR A 59 20.64 13.77 1.40
CA TYR A 59 19.21 13.97 1.09
C TYR A 59 18.94 15.02 0.01
N GLN A 60 19.86 15.26 -0.94
CA GLN A 60 19.52 16.07 -2.13
C GLN A 60 18.42 15.36 -2.94
N VAL A 61 17.18 15.78 -2.71
CA VAL A 61 15.99 15.33 -3.43
C VAL A 61 15.91 16.13 -4.74
N GLU A 62 15.72 15.44 -5.86
CA GLU A 62 15.42 16.07 -7.16
C GLU A 62 14.22 17.02 -7.01
N THR A 63 14.40 18.28 -7.37
CA THR A 63 13.33 19.28 -7.38
C THR A 63 12.39 18.99 -8.54
N PRO A 64 11.09 18.71 -8.28
CA PRO A 64 10.16 18.40 -9.36
C PRO A 64 9.98 19.56 -10.35
N ASP A 65 9.78 19.21 -11.62
CA ASP A 65 9.56 20.14 -12.73
C ASP A 65 8.18 19.90 -13.38
N HIS A 66 7.59 20.91 -14.02
CA HIS A 66 6.36 20.79 -14.80
C HIS A 66 6.48 19.79 -15.96
N ASP A 67 7.70 19.62 -16.47
CA ASP A 67 8.05 18.66 -17.51
C ASP A 67 8.41 17.27 -16.98
N ASP A 68 8.21 16.97 -15.69
CA ASP A 68 8.51 15.64 -15.12
C ASP A 68 7.62 14.53 -15.70
N LEU A 69 6.37 14.86 -16.03
CA LEU A 69 5.38 13.92 -16.53
C LEU A 69 5.42 13.83 -18.05
N ALA A 70 5.39 12.61 -18.60
CA ALA A 70 5.37 12.37 -20.03
C ALA A 70 4.15 13.00 -20.69
N ILE A 71 3.01 12.99 -20.00
CA ILE A 71 1.80 13.62 -20.50
C ILE A 71 1.91 15.16 -20.55
N SER A 72 2.52 15.80 -19.56
CA SER A 72 2.78 17.25 -19.57
C SER A 72 3.74 17.63 -20.69
N ARG A 73 4.85 16.90 -20.85
CA ARG A 73 5.80 17.09 -21.96
C ARG A 73 5.10 16.94 -23.31
N LEU A 74 4.25 15.93 -23.45
CA LEU A 74 3.48 15.70 -24.67
C LEU A 74 2.49 16.84 -24.95
N GLN A 75 1.76 17.33 -23.93
CA GLN A 75 0.89 18.49 -24.06
C GLN A 75 1.67 19.73 -24.53
N SER A 76 2.84 20.00 -23.95
CA SER A 76 3.74 21.09 -24.35
C SER A 76 4.23 20.95 -25.80
N LYS A 77 4.69 19.75 -26.17
CA LYS A 77 5.17 19.47 -27.51
C LYS A 77 4.08 19.61 -28.58
N VAL A 78 2.88 19.07 -28.31
CA VAL A 78 1.73 19.16 -29.24
C VAL A 78 1.35 20.63 -29.48
N LYS A 79 1.29 21.46 -28.42
CA LYS A 79 1.07 22.91 -28.56
C LYS A 79 2.11 23.56 -29.47
N THR A 80 3.39 23.24 -29.25
CA THR A 80 4.52 23.82 -30.00
C THR A 80 4.48 23.45 -31.48
N VAL A 81 4.23 22.17 -31.79
CA VAL A 81 4.13 21.67 -33.18
C VAL A 81 2.94 22.32 -33.89
N VAL A 82 1.76 22.31 -33.28
CA VAL A 82 0.54 22.90 -33.85
C VAL A 82 0.73 24.39 -34.14
N ASN A 83 1.24 25.16 -33.18
CA ASN A 83 1.50 26.59 -33.36
C ASN A 83 2.52 26.86 -34.49
N SER A 84 3.55 26.02 -34.60
CA SER A 84 4.56 26.13 -35.66
C SER A 84 3.94 25.91 -37.04
N VAL A 85 3.06 24.92 -37.19
CA VAL A 85 2.33 24.68 -38.45
C VAL A 85 1.45 25.89 -38.79
N TRP A 86 0.67 26.40 -37.84
CA TRP A 86 -0.16 27.59 -38.07
C TRP A 86 0.66 28.84 -38.45
N LYS A 87 1.83 29.06 -37.83
CA LYS A 87 2.74 30.14 -38.21
C LYS A 87 3.22 30.02 -39.66
N ILE A 88 3.52 28.81 -40.13
CA ILE A 88 3.89 28.56 -41.53
C ILE A 88 2.73 28.92 -42.47
N LEU A 89 1.50 28.57 -42.10
CA LEU A 89 0.31 28.83 -42.92
C LEU A 89 -0.11 30.31 -42.96
N ARG A 90 0.15 31.04 -41.88
CA ARG A 90 -0.14 32.49 -41.77
C ARG A 90 0.92 33.37 -42.44
N ASP A 91 2.11 32.84 -42.75
CA ASP A 91 3.20 33.55 -43.43
C ASP A 91 3.13 33.32 -44.96
N PRO A 92 2.80 34.35 -45.77
CA PRO A 92 2.66 34.21 -47.21
C PRO A 92 3.92 33.70 -47.91
N GLN A 93 5.11 34.05 -47.40
CA GLN A 93 6.38 33.61 -47.99
C GLN A 93 6.58 32.12 -47.74
N ARG A 94 6.34 31.65 -46.52
CA ARG A 94 6.46 30.22 -46.17
C ARG A 94 5.37 29.37 -46.81
N GLN A 95 4.17 29.92 -46.95
CA GLN A 95 3.07 29.25 -47.64
C GLN A 95 3.39 28.98 -49.13
N SER A 96 4.12 29.88 -49.79
CA SER A 96 4.57 29.69 -51.18
C SER A 96 5.55 28.51 -51.34
N VAL A 97 6.37 28.24 -50.32
CA VAL A 97 7.30 27.08 -50.29
C VAL A 97 6.53 25.77 -50.18
N LEU A 98 5.44 25.74 -49.40
CA LEU A 98 4.55 24.57 -49.31
C LEU A 98 3.84 24.24 -50.63
N GLN A 99 3.57 25.26 -51.47
CA GLN A 99 2.94 25.07 -52.79
C GLN A 99 3.88 24.42 -53.81
N GLY A 100 5.20 24.56 -53.62
CA GLY A 100 6.22 24.05 -54.54
C GLY A 100 6.64 22.59 -54.30
N GLN A 101 6.18 21.95 -53.22
CA GLN A 101 6.56 20.57 -52.89
C GLN A 101 5.68 19.52 -53.59
N SER A 102 6.32 18.50 -54.18
CA SER A 102 5.66 17.38 -54.84
C SER A 102 4.89 16.52 -53.82
N GLY A 103 3.56 16.58 -53.85
CA GLY A 103 2.69 15.77 -52.98
C GLY A 103 1.43 16.49 -52.48
N GLY A 104 1.40 17.82 -52.53
CA GLY A 104 0.27 18.64 -52.07
C GLY A 104 0.40 19.06 -50.60
N GLN A 105 -0.07 20.28 -50.29
CA GLN A 105 0.18 20.96 -49.00
C GLN A 105 -0.29 20.16 -47.77
N GLY A 106 -1.39 19.41 -47.88
CA GLY A 106 -1.91 18.59 -46.80
C GLY A 106 -0.97 17.45 -46.40
N LYS A 107 -0.30 16.81 -47.37
CA LYS A 107 0.70 15.76 -47.10
C LYS A 107 1.90 16.30 -46.33
N VAL A 108 2.37 17.50 -46.70
CA VAL A 108 3.50 18.14 -46.03
C VAL A 108 3.18 18.40 -44.56
N VAL A 109 2.01 18.97 -44.27
CA VAL A 109 1.57 19.18 -42.88
C VAL A 109 1.43 17.86 -42.12
N LEU A 110 0.83 16.83 -42.74
CA LEU A 110 0.70 15.51 -42.14
C LEU A 110 2.07 14.91 -41.79
N SER A 111 3.06 15.06 -42.67
CA SER A 111 4.43 14.58 -42.44
C SER A 111 5.11 15.31 -41.28
N MET A 112 4.94 16.64 -41.17
CA MET A 112 5.48 17.43 -40.06
C MET A 112 4.91 16.97 -38.71
N ILE A 113 3.58 16.77 -38.64
CA ILE A 113 2.91 16.28 -37.42
C ILE A 113 3.33 14.85 -37.10
N SER A 114 3.37 13.97 -38.09
CA SER A 114 3.77 12.58 -37.95
C SER A 114 5.18 12.45 -37.39
N GLN A 115 6.14 13.17 -37.98
CA GLN A 115 7.56 13.12 -37.61
C GLN A 115 7.80 13.61 -36.18
N GLU A 116 7.06 14.62 -35.73
CA GLU A 116 7.27 15.22 -34.41
C GLU A 116 6.50 14.53 -33.28
N LEU A 117 5.27 14.05 -33.52
CA LEU A 117 4.34 13.67 -32.45
C LEU A 117 3.99 12.19 -32.39
N LYS A 118 4.07 11.46 -33.51
CA LYS A 118 3.56 10.07 -33.57
C LYS A 118 4.26 9.15 -32.58
N GLY A 119 5.59 9.23 -32.49
CA GLY A 119 6.39 8.41 -31.58
C GLY A 119 6.08 8.68 -30.11
N ASP A 120 5.94 9.94 -29.74
CA ASP A 120 5.68 10.34 -28.35
C ASP A 120 4.27 9.99 -27.90
N ILE A 121 3.26 10.19 -28.77
CA ILE A 121 1.88 9.76 -28.48
C ILE A 121 1.84 8.24 -28.32
N PHE A 122 2.51 7.48 -29.19
CA PHE A 122 2.58 6.03 -29.08
C PHE A 122 3.26 5.59 -27.76
N ALA A 123 4.34 6.25 -27.36
CA ALA A 123 5.05 5.92 -26.12
C ALA A 123 4.17 6.14 -24.88
N VAL A 124 3.45 7.27 -24.80
CA VAL A 124 2.54 7.56 -23.68
C VAL A 124 1.32 6.62 -23.69
N ASP A 125 0.76 6.33 -24.86
CA ASP A 125 -0.37 5.39 -25.01
C ASP A 125 0.01 3.97 -24.57
N HIS A 126 1.20 3.51 -24.93
CA HIS A 126 1.70 2.20 -24.54
C HIS A 126 1.96 2.10 -23.02
N ALA A 127 2.34 3.20 -22.37
CA ALA A 127 2.60 3.25 -20.94
C ALA A 127 1.31 3.30 -20.09
N ASN A 128 0.19 3.79 -20.63
CA ASN A 128 -0.99 4.14 -19.83
C ASN A 128 -1.95 3.00 -19.47
N GLU A 129 -1.74 1.78 -19.95
CA GLU A 129 -2.53 0.59 -19.56
C GLU A 129 -4.07 0.80 -19.45
N ASP A 130 -4.66 1.58 -20.36
CA ASP A 130 -6.06 2.04 -20.35
C ASP A 130 -7.10 0.94 -20.05
N HIS A 131 -6.81 -0.30 -20.46
CA HIS A 131 -7.64 -1.46 -20.22
C HIS A 131 -7.80 -1.78 -18.71
N LEU A 132 -6.74 -1.64 -17.91
CA LEU A 132 -6.79 -1.95 -16.46
C LEU A 132 -7.58 -0.90 -15.67
N VAL A 133 -7.47 0.36 -16.05
CA VAL A 133 -8.33 1.43 -15.52
C VAL A 133 -9.79 1.15 -15.87
N SER A 134 -10.07 0.79 -17.12
CA SER A 134 -11.43 0.46 -17.58
C SER A 134 -12.04 -0.71 -16.81
N GLN A 135 -11.29 -1.80 -16.62
CA GLN A 135 -11.73 -2.96 -15.83
C GLN A 135 -12.01 -2.59 -14.37
N THR A 136 -11.16 -1.77 -13.77
CA THR A 136 -11.33 -1.31 -12.38
C THR A 136 -12.57 -0.45 -12.24
N LEU A 137 -12.83 0.46 -13.20
CA LEU A 137 -14.04 1.26 -13.22
C LEU A 137 -15.29 0.39 -13.33
N VAL A 138 -15.33 -0.60 -14.23
CA VAL A 138 -16.48 -1.53 -14.35
C VAL A 138 -16.73 -2.28 -13.04
N MET A 139 -15.68 -2.75 -12.37
CA MET A 139 -15.81 -3.39 -11.06
C MET A 139 -16.39 -2.42 -10.02
N LEU A 140 -15.93 -1.18 -9.97
CA LEU A 140 -16.46 -0.17 -9.05
C LEU A 140 -17.90 0.23 -9.35
N GLN A 141 -18.31 0.23 -10.62
CA GLN A 141 -19.70 0.49 -11.01
C GLN A 141 -20.67 -0.53 -10.40
N SER A 142 -20.27 -1.80 -10.29
CA SER A 142 -21.10 -2.84 -9.64
C SER A 142 -21.33 -2.59 -8.13
N ARG A 143 -20.48 -1.77 -7.52
CA ARG A 143 -20.51 -1.43 -6.08
C ARG A 143 -21.17 -0.07 -5.81
N ASP A 144 -21.37 0.74 -6.85
CA ASP A 144 -22.05 2.02 -6.72
C ASP A 144 -23.57 1.85 -6.65
N GLN A 145 -24.11 1.91 -5.43
CA GLN A 145 -25.54 1.75 -5.18
C GLN A 145 -26.40 2.83 -5.87
N LYS A 146 -25.86 4.02 -6.15
CA LYS A 146 -26.59 5.12 -6.79
C LYS A 146 -26.58 5.04 -8.32
N GLY A 147 -25.68 4.25 -8.91
CA GLY A 147 -25.52 4.10 -10.36
C GLY A 147 -24.90 5.33 -11.07
N ASP A 148 -24.54 6.36 -10.31
CA ASP A 148 -24.00 7.62 -10.82
C ASP A 148 -22.58 7.47 -11.40
N LEU A 149 -21.74 6.61 -10.82
CA LEU A 149 -20.42 6.23 -11.33
C LEU A 149 -20.55 5.36 -12.58
N GLY A 150 -21.57 4.50 -12.63
CA GLY A 150 -21.99 3.75 -13.81
C GLY A 150 -22.20 4.65 -15.02
N SER A 151 -23.06 5.66 -14.85
CA SER A 151 -23.36 6.63 -15.89
C SER A 151 -22.12 7.43 -16.34
N ALA A 152 -21.34 7.96 -15.39
CA ALA A 152 -20.13 8.74 -15.70
C ALA A 152 -19.06 7.90 -16.40
N GLY A 153 -18.77 6.69 -15.91
CA GLY A 153 -17.79 5.79 -16.53
C GLY A 153 -18.19 5.36 -17.93
N ASN A 154 -19.47 5.07 -18.18
CA ASN A 154 -19.96 4.72 -19.52
C ASN A 154 -19.84 5.88 -20.51
N ARG A 155 -20.11 7.11 -20.07
CA ARG A 155 -19.93 8.31 -20.90
C ARG A 155 -18.45 8.54 -21.21
N LEU A 156 -17.57 8.40 -20.21
CA LEU A 156 -16.13 8.49 -20.39
C LEU A 156 -15.62 7.45 -21.40
N ALA A 157 -16.00 6.19 -21.24
CA ALA A 157 -15.60 5.11 -22.16
C ALA A 157 -16.05 5.38 -23.61
N LYS A 158 -17.27 5.92 -23.81
CA LYS A 158 -17.76 6.33 -25.14
C LYS A 158 -16.90 7.44 -25.75
N ILE A 159 -16.51 8.44 -24.96
CA ILE A 159 -15.67 9.54 -25.43
C ILE A 159 -14.27 9.02 -25.80
N ILE A 160 -13.63 8.24 -24.92
CA ILE A 160 -12.31 7.63 -25.16
C ILE A 160 -12.35 6.79 -26.44
N GLY A 161 -13.32 5.88 -26.57
CA GLY A 161 -13.45 5.02 -27.76
C GLY A 161 -13.66 5.82 -29.04
N ARG A 162 -14.41 6.92 -28.97
CA ARG A 162 -14.63 7.81 -30.10
C ARG A 162 -13.37 8.57 -30.52
N VAL A 163 -12.64 9.15 -29.57
CA VAL A 163 -11.39 9.85 -29.84
C VAL A 163 -10.35 8.88 -30.39
N ASN A 164 -10.20 7.69 -29.78
CA ASN A 164 -9.27 6.67 -30.25
C ASN A 164 -9.62 6.16 -31.66
N SER A 165 -10.91 6.06 -32.00
CA SER A 165 -11.33 5.73 -33.37
C SER A 165 -10.85 6.78 -34.38
N PHE A 166 -11.13 8.07 -34.14
CA PHE A 166 -10.67 9.15 -35.00
C PHE A 166 -9.15 9.27 -35.06
N TYR A 167 -8.47 9.10 -33.92
CA TYR A 167 -7.01 9.09 -33.87
C TYR A 167 -6.45 7.93 -34.68
N GLY A 168 -7.06 6.74 -34.63
CA GLY A 168 -6.66 5.59 -35.44
C GLY A 168 -6.74 5.85 -36.94
N TYR A 169 -7.73 6.62 -37.41
CA TYR A 169 -7.77 7.05 -38.81
C TYR A 169 -6.63 8.02 -39.14
N LEU A 170 -6.42 9.06 -38.31
CA LEU A 170 -5.32 10.00 -38.49
C LEU A 170 -3.96 9.29 -38.48
N GLN A 171 -3.77 8.31 -37.59
CA GLN A 171 -2.57 7.50 -37.50
C GLN A 171 -2.32 6.69 -38.77
N ARG A 172 -3.34 6.05 -39.36
CA ARG A 172 -3.19 5.36 -40.66
C ARG A 172 -2.78 6.31 -41.77
N TYR A 173 -3.25 7.57 -41.75
CA TYR A 173 -2.79 8.57 -42.72
C TYR A 173 -1.33 8.96 -42.46
N MET A 174 -0.92 9.11 -41.20
CA MET A 174 0.48 9.33 -40.83
C MET A 174 1.40 8.16 -41.24
N ASP A 175 0.88 6.92 -41.24
CA ASP A 175 1.60 5.72 -41.67
C ASP A 175 1.71 5.59 -43.20
N SER A 176 0.70 6.07 -43.93
CA SER A 176 0.58 5.98 -45.39
C SER A 176 0.68 7.35 -46.06
N GLN A 177 1.58 8.20 -45.55
CA GLN A 177 1.72 9.60 -45.97
C GLN A 177 2.01 9.76 -47.48
N ASP A 178 2.72 8.80 -48.09
CA ASP A 178 3.06 8.83 -49.51
C ASP A 178 1.86 8.52 -50.40
N ASP A 179 0.90 7.73 -49.90
CA ASP A 179 -0.24 7.21 -50.67
C ASP A 179 -1.53 8.00 -50.45
N VAL A 180 -1.71 8.66 -49.29
CA VAL A 180 -2.97 9.31 -48.93
C VAL A 180 -3.30 10.51 -49.84
N SER A 181 -4.48 10.55 -50.44
CA SER A 181 -4.84 11.66 -51.32
C SER A 181 -5.23 12.93 -50.52
N GLY A 182 -5.03 14.12 -51.11
CA GLY A 182 -5.47 15.37 -50.50
C GLY A 182 -6.98 15.42 -50.23
N ASN A 183 -7.79 14.85 -51.15
CA ASN A 183 -9.24 14.73 -50.99
C ASN A 183 -9.60 13.89 -49.77
N THR A 184 -8.87 12.80 -49.52
CA THR A 184 -9.09 11.95 -48.33
C THR A 184 -8.84 12.71 -47.03
N LEU A 185 -7.82 13.57 -47.01
CA LEU A 185 -7.53 14.42 -45.84
C LEU A 185 -8.59 15.52 -45.65
N GLU A 186 -9.08 16.09 -46.75
CA GLU A 186 -10.19 17.06 -46.74
C GLU A 186 -11.47 16.42 -46.20
N ASP A 187 -11.84 15.25 -46.72
CA ASP A 187 -13.04 14.51 -46.31
C ASP A 187 -12.97 14.10 -44.84
N PHE A 188 -11.81 13.65 -44.37
CA PHE A 188 -11.58 13.38 -42.95
C PHE A 188 -11.82 14.64 -42.12
N ALA A 189 -11.18 15.76 -42.46
CA ALA A 189 -11.31 17.01 -41.71
C ALA A 189 -12.76 17.53 -41.66
N ARG A 190 -13.49 17.45 -42.78
CA ARG A 190 -14.93 17.76 -42.83
C ARG A 190 -15.74 16.86 -41.91
N SER A 191 -15.45 15.56 -41.90
CA SER A 191 -16.17 14.60 -41.04
C SER A 191 -16.00 14.88 -39.54
N ILE A 192 -14.91 15.55 -39.13
CA ILE A 192 -14.67 15.93 -37.74
C ILE A 192 -15.43 17.22 -37.37
N ILE A 193 -15.39 18.23 -38.24
CA ILE A 193 -15.92 19.58 -37.97
C ILE A 193 -17.41 19.72 -38.31
N GLU A 194 -17.86 19.12 -39.41
CA GLU A 194 -19.22 19.20 -39.96
C GLU A 194 -19.89 17.81 -40.09
N PRO A 195 -20.06 17.04 -39.00
CA PRO A 195 -20.62 15.68 -39.08
C PRO A 195 -22.14 15.68 -39.31
N GLY A 196 -22.62 16.10 -40.50
CA GLY A 196 -24.03 15.99 -40.90
C GLY A 196 -25.06 16.55 -39.88
N SER A 197 -26.33 16.15 -40.02
CA SER A 197 -27.49 16.81 -39.36
C SER A 197 -27.65 16.59 -37.83
N LYS A 198 -26.64 16.08 -37.11
CA LYS A 198 -26.71 15.89 -35.64
C LYS A 198 -25.46 16.43 -34.93
N GLN A 199 -25.50 17.70 -34.54
CA GLN A 199 -24.45 18.39 -33.76
C GLN A 199 -24.12 17.71 -32.39
N GLU A 200 -25.04 16.91 -31.85
CA GLU A 200 -24.85 16.16 -30.58
C GLU A 200 -23.74 15.10 -30.64
N HIS A 201 -23.21 14.81 -31.83
CA HIS A 201 -22.14 13.85 -32.04
C HIS A 201 -20.95 14.50 -32.78
N THR A 202 -20.45 15.66 -32.35
CA THR A 202 -19.17 16.22 -32.85
C THR A 202 -18.01 15.84 -31.92
N LEU A 203 -16.76 15.88 -32.41
CA LEU A 203 -15.57 15.67 -31.58
C LEU A 203 -15.45 16.77 -30.52
N GLN A 204 -15.78 18.02 -30.90
CA GLN A 204 -15.80 19.16 -29.98
C GLN A 204 -16.74 18.94 -28.79
N THR A 205 -17.98 18.48 -29.03
CA THR A 205 -18.92 18.18 -27.94
C THR A 205 -18.38 17.07 -27.04
N ALA A 206 -17.72 16.05 -27.60
CA ALA A 206 -17.11 14.98 -26.82
C ALA A 206 -15.96 15.48 -25.92
N LEU A 207 -15.14 16.42 -26.38
CA LEU A 207 -14.05 17.01 -25.58
C LEU A 207 -14.57 17.95 -24.49
N VAL A 208 -15.60 18.76 -24.78
CA VAL A 208 -16.30 19.55 -23.76
C VAL A 208 -16.92 18.65 -22.70
N GLU A 209 -17.54 17.55 -23.12
CA GLU A 209 -18.08 16.55 -22.22
C GLU A 209 -16.98 15.87 -21.38
N LEU A 210 -15.84 15.54 -21.98
CA LEU A 210 -14.68 14.99 -21.26
C LEU A 210 -14.22 15.90 -20.14
N HIS A 211 -14.08 17.20 -20.41
CA HIS A 211 -13.72 18.20 -19.41
C HIS A 211 -14.78 18.28 -18.30
N ASN A 212 -16.05 18.40 -18.65
CA ASN A 212 -17.14 18.44 -17.65
C ASN A 212 -17.25 17.15 -16.82
N LEU A 213 -16.84 16.00 -17.35
CA LEU A 213 -16.78 14.73 -16.64
C LEU A 213 -15.54 14.60 -15.75
N SER A 214 -14.49 15.40 -15.97
CA SER A 214 -13.20 15.30 -15.27
C SER A 214 -12.91 16.48 -14.36
N MET A 215 -13.78 17.48 -14.33
CA MET A 215 -13.63 18.66 -13.48
C MET A 215 -14.71 18.75 -12.40
N PRO A 216 -14.33 18.88 -11.12
CA PRO A 216 -15.28 19.30 -10.10
C PRO A 216 -15.69 20.76 -10.39
N HIS A 217 -16.98 21.08 -10.32
CA HIS A 217 -17.41 22.48 -10.41
C HIS A 217 -16.78 23.27 -9.24
N LEU A 218 -16.07 24.35 -9.60
CA LEU A 218 -15.16 25.23 -8.83
C LEU A 218 -15.70 25.91 -7.54
N GLY A 219 -16.58 25.25 -6.78
CA GLY A 219 -17.14 25.76 -5.53
C GLY A 219 -16.66 25.07 -4.25
N MET A 220 -15.79 24.06 -4.30
CA MET A 220 -15.70 23.08 -3.20
C MET A 220 -14.32 22.75 -2.61
N ILE A 221 -13.24 23.49 -2.92
CA ILE A 221 -11.94 23.28 -2.27
C ILE A 221 -11.56 24.51 -1.43
N HIS A 222 -12.31 24.75 -0.35
CA HIS A 222 -11.88 25.62 0.75
C HIS A 222 -11.66 24.77 2.02
N PRO A 223 -10.51 24.85 2.72
CA PRO A 223 -10.14 23.90 3.77
C PRO A 223 -10.91 24.02 5.10
N LYS A 224 -11.96 24.83 5.20
CA LYS A 224 -12.54 25.20 6.52
C LYS A 224 -14.05 25.27 6.65
N GLN A 225 -14.88 24.95 5.65
CA GLN A 225 -16.34 24.97 5.84
C GLN A 225 -17.03 23.76 5.20
N GLY A 226 -17.86 23.12 6.02
CA GLY A 226 -18.57 21.88 5.72
C GLY A 226 -19.56 22.00 4.56
N LEU A 227 -19.83 20.82 4.02
CA LEU A 227 -20.68 20.50 2.88
C LEU A 227 -22.10 21.06 3.03
N LEU A 228 -22.46 22.11 2.27
CA LEU A 228 -23.84 22.58 2.14
C LEU A 228 -24.05 23.16 0.73
N GLY A 229 -24.99 22.59 -0.03
CA GLY A 229 -25.58 23.24 -1.20
C GLY A 229 -25.62 22.38 -2.46
N SER A 230 -26.81 21.90 -2.79
CA SER A 230 -27.15 21.09 -3.96
C SER A 230 -26.88 21.77 -5.31
N THR A 231 -26.09 21.14 -6.18
CA THR A 231 -26.43 20.93 -7.60
C THR A 231 -25.65 19.72 -8.13
N GLN A 232 -26.40 18.71 -8.55
CA GLN A 232 -25.96 17.38 -8.91
C GLN A 232 -25.42 17.37 -10.36
N ARG A 233 -24.13 17.64 -10.56
CA ARG A 233 -23.36 17.25 -11.77
C ARG A 233 -21.88 17.10 -11.40
N SER A 234 -21.08 16.17 -11.93
CA SER A 234 -21.20 14.72 -12.12
C SER A 234 -19.78 14.20 -12.46
N ASP A 235 -18.74 14.75 -11.84
CA ASP A 235 -17.37 14.44 -12.25
C ASP A 235 -16.92 13.08 -11.70
N ILE A 236 -16.08 12.41 -12.48
CA ILE A 236 -15.68 11.03 -12.21
C ILE A 236 -14.75 10.96 -11.00
N TYR A 237 -13.87 11.95 -10.81
CA TYR A 237 -12.90 11.92 -9.72
C TYR A 237 -13.54 12.13 -8.36
N PHE A 238 -14.47 13.08 -8.22
CA PHE A 238 -15.19 13.29 -6.96
C PHE A 238 -16.06 12.07 -6.61
N LYS A 239 -16.71 11.45 -7.60
CA LYS A 239 -17.46 10.20 -7.39
C LYS A 239 -16.56 9.06 -6.91
N LEU A 240 -15.40 8.89 -7.54
CA LEU A 240 -14.41 7.92 -7.11
C LEU A 240 -13.89 8.25 -5.71
N PHE A 241 -13.58 9.52 -5.43
CA PHE A 241 -13.16 9.98 -4.11
C PHE A 241 -14.18 9.63 -3.03
N LEU A 242 -15.47 9.89 -3.25
CA LEU A 242 -16.53 9.54 -2.32
C LEU A 242 -16.67 8.03 -2.11
N LEU A 243 -16.59 7.23 -3.19
CA LEU A 243 -16.71 5.79 -3.14
C LEU A 243 -15.51 5.15 -2.44
N LEU A 244 -14.30 5.59 -2.79
CA LEU A 244 -13.04 5.01 -2.32
C LEU A 244 -12.73 5.40 -0.88
N ASN A 245 -13.22 6.55 -0.40
CA ASN A 245 -13.13 6.93 1.01
C ASN A 245 -14.32 6.47 1.86
N ASN A 246 -15.27 5.74 1.27
CA ASN A 246 -16.39 5.20 2.03
C ASN A 246 -15.93 4.02 2.88
N LYS A 247 -15.97 4.16 4.21
CA LYS A 247 -15.60 3.10 5.17
C LYS A 247 -16.40 1.79 5.03
N GLN A 248 -17.55 1.79 4.35
CA GLN A 248 -18.30 0.56 4.07
C GLN A 248 -17.72 -0.24 2.90
N PHE A 249 -16.96 0.42 2.02
CA PHE A 249 -16.25 -0.20 0.92
C PHE A 249 -14.77 -0.29 1.31
N ASP A 250 -14.28 -1.50 1.57
CA ASP A 250 -12.86 -1.74 1.87
C ASP A 250 -12.02 -1.59 0.59
N SER A 251 -11.96 -0.37 0.08
CA SER A 251 -11.31 0.03 -1.17
C SER A 251 -9.81 -0.31 -1.16
N ALA A 252 -9.16 -0.11 -0.02
CA ALA A 252 -7.73 -0.37 0.17
C ALA A 252 -7.32 -1.84 -0.10
N CYS A 253 -8.24 -2.79 0.01
CA CYS A 253 -7.94 -4.20 -0.19
C CYS A 253 -8.75 -4.91 -1.29
N SER A 254 -9.86 -4.30 -1.74
CA SER A 254 -10.72 -4.85 -2.79
C SER A 254 -10.23 -4.53 -4.20
N LEU A 255 -9.37 -3.52 -4.32
CA LEU A 255 -8.77 -3.10 -5.58
C LEU A 255 -7.54 -3.94 -5.93
N ALA A 256 -7.11 -3.86 -7.19
CA ALA A 256 -5.83 -4.43 -7.63
C ALA A 256 -4.64 -3.49 -7.35
N GLN A 257 -4.89 -2.22 -7.06
CA GLN A 257 -3.93 -1.13 -6.86
C GLN A 257 -4.44 -0.17 -5.77
N SER A 258 -3.60 0.74 -5.28
CA SER A 258 -4.06 1.73 -4.29
C SER A 258 -5.06 2.72 -4.92
N PRO A 259 -5.98 3.30 -4.13
CA PRO A 259 -6.86 4.37 -4.59
C PRO A 259 -6.10 5.55 -5.23
N HIS A 260 -4.97 5.95 -4.65
CA HIS A 260 -4.10 7.00 -5.19
C HIS A 260 -3.57 6.63 -6.59
N GLN A 261 -3.03 5.41 -6.78
CA GLN A 261 -2.52 4.93 -8.06
C GLN A 261 -3.63 4.87 -9.13
N LEU A 262 -4.84 4.41 -8.77
CA LEU A 262 -5.99 4.36 -9.68
C LEU A 262 -6.36 5.74 -10.23
N ILE A 263 -6.41 6.76 -9.37
CA ILE A 263 -6.77 8.13 -9.77
C ILE A 263 -5.69 8.73 -10.68
N PHE A 264 -4.41 8.51 -10.37
CA PHE A 264 -3.31 8.97 -11.21
C PHE A 264 -3.34 8.31 -12.61
N ASN A 265 -3.56 6.99 -12.67
CA ASN A 265 -3.68 6.28 -13.95
C ASN A 265 -4.87 6.78 -14.78
N LEU A 266 -6.01 7.04 -14.13
CA LEU A 266 -7.17 7.64 -14.80
C LEU A 266 -6.87 9.03 -15.37
N TYR A 267 -6.08 9.84 -14.66
CA TYR A 267 -5.63 11.15 -15.16
C TYR A 267 -4.82 11.03 -16.44
N ASN A 268 -3.86 10.12 -16.49
CA ASN A 268 -3.04 9.94 -17.69
C ASN A 268 -3.89 9.49 -18.91
N VAL A 269 -4.88 8.61 -18.70
CA VAL A 269 -5.83 8.20 -19.76
C VAL A 269 -6.66 9.38 -20.27
N ILE A 270 -7.21 10.19 -19.35
CA ILE A 270 -8.06 11.35 -19.71
C ILE A 270 -7.24 12.42 -20.43
N ALA A 271 -6.06 12.75 -19.90
CA ALA A 271 -5.17 13.76 -20.48
C ALA A 271 -4.64 13.32 -21.86
N LEU A 272 -4.31 12.03 -22.06
CA LEU A 272 -3.92 11.50 -23.36
C LEU A 272 -5.08 11.54 -24.37
N THR A 273 -6.29 11.22 -23.92
CA THR A 273 -7.50 11.33 -24.75
C THR A 273 -7.72 12.78 -25.20
N GLU A 274 -7.52 13.74 -24.30
CA GLU A 274 -7.62 15.16 -24.64
C GLU A 274 -6.55 15.59 -25.64
N VAL A 275 -5.29 15.16 -25.47
CA VAL A 275 -4.20 15.40 -26.42
C VAL A 275 -4.55 14.89 -27.82
N LYS A 276 -4.99 13.63 -27.93
CA LYS A 276 -5.39 13.01 -29.20
C LYS A 276 -6.53 13.80 -29.85
N GLY A 277 -7.55 14.17 -29.06
CA GLY A 277 -8.68 14.95 -29.53
C GLY A 277 -8.31 16.35 -30.02
N PHE A 278 -7.47 17.07 -29.26
CA PHE A 278 -6.96 18.38 -29.63
C PHE A 278 -6.18 18.33 -30.94
N LEU A 279 -5.30 17.34 -31.10
CA LEU A 279 -4.52 17.16 -32.32
C LEU A 279 -5.42 16.94 -33.54
N ILE A 280 -6.44 16.08 -33.43
CA ILE A 280 -7.39 15.81 -34.52
C ILE A 280 -8.19 17.07 -34.90
N MET A 281 -8.65 17.84 -33.90
CA MET A 281 -9.35 19.11 -34.13
C MET A 281 -8.46 20.10 -34.87
N GLN A 282 -7.23 20.30 -34.40
CA GLN A 282 -6.27 21.23 -34.99
C GLN A 282 -5.87 20.83 -36.40
N PHE A 283 -5.58 19.54 -36.63
CA PHE A 283 -5.33 18.99 -37.95
C PHE A 283 -6.50 19.28 -38.91
N SER A 284 -7.74 19.12 -38.43
CA SER A 284 -8.93 19.34 -39.25
C SER A 284 -9.10 20.81 -39.63
N TYR A 285 -8.93 21.75 -38.70
CA TYR A 285 -8.95 23.19 -39.01
C TYR A 285 -7.86 23.58 -40.01
N ILE A 286 -6.65 23.03 -39.86
CA ILE A 286 -5.55 23.25 -40.80
C ILE A 286 -5.92 22.75 -42.21
N MET A 287 -6.44 21.53 -42.34
CA MET A 287 -6.82 20.96 -43.64
C MET A 287 -7.93 21.77 -44.31
N LEU A 288 -8.98 22.14 -43.58
CA LEU A 288 -10.09 22.91 -44.17
C LEU A 288 -9.66 24.31 -44.63
N ASN A 289 -8.74 24.95 -43.90
CA ASN A 289 -8.14 26.21 -44.31
C ASN A 289 -7.28 26.05 -45.58
N LEU A 290 -6.41 25.02 -45.61
CA LEU A 290 -5.56 24.70 -46.77
C LEU A 290 -6.37 24.45 -48.05
N TYR A 291 -7.48 23.72 -47.94
CA TYR A 291 -8.36 23.42 -49.07
C TYR A 291 -9.41 24.52 -49.35
N LYS A 292 -9.25 25.70 -48.73
CA LYS A 292 -10.10 26.89 -48.95
C LYS A 292 -11.58 26.63 -48.70
N ARG A 293 -11.91 25.89 -47.63
CA ARG A 293 -13.27 25.54 -47.23
C ARG A 293 -13.82 26.40 -46.08
N GLY A 294 -13.01 27.32 -45.57
CA GLY A 294 -13.38 28.30 -44.53
C GLY A 294 -12.12 28.86 -43.87
N ASP A 295 -12.24 29.99 -43.19
CA ASP A 295 -11.18 30.54 -42.32
C ASP A 295 -11.42 30.04 -40.89
N PHE A 296 -10.70 28.99 -40.50
CA PHE A 296 -10.82 28.34 -39.19
C PHE A 296 -9.81 28.85 -38.16
N THR A 297 -9.24 30.04 -38.39
CA THR A 297 -8.19 30.62 -37.54
C THR A 297 -8.72 30.93 -36.15
N LEU A 298 -9.93 31.48 -36.04
CA LEU A 298 -10.54 31.83 -34.75
C LEU A 298 -10.89 30.56 -33.93
N GLU A 299 -11.50 29.57 -34.56
CA GLU A 299 -11.85 28.29 -33.94
C GLU A 299 -10.60 27.54 -33.47
N SER A 300 -9.53 27.61 -34.27
CA SER A 300 -8.22 27.10 -33.89
C SER A 300 -7.66 27.80 -32.66
N ASP A 301 -7.65 29.14 -32.63
CA ASP A 301 -7.10 29.90 -31.50
C ASP A 301 -7.94 29.68 -30.22
N LEU A 302 -9.27 29.61 -30.33
CA LEU A 302 -10.17 29.30 -29.21
C LEU A 302 -9.96 27.87 -28.67
N SER A 303 -9.84 26.88 -29.56
CA SER A 303 -9.59 25.50 -29.13
C SER A 303 -8.20 25.31 -28.54
N PHE A 304 -7.19 26.05 -29.01
CA PHE A 304 -5.85 26.09 -28.42
C PHE A 304 -5.88 26.61 -26.99
N LYS A 305 -6.52 27.77 -26.77
CA LYS A 305 -6.67 28.34 -25.43
C LYS A 305 -7.44 27.41 -24.50
N SER A 306 -8.55 26.87 -24.99
CA SER A 306 -9.36 25.91 -24.23
C SER A 306 -8.54 24.69 -23.81
N PHE A 307 -7.73 24.10 -24.70
CA PHE A 307 -6.86 22.98 -24.36
C PHE A 307 -5.83 23.32 -23.27
N GLN A 308 -5.24 24.52 -23.31
CA GLN A 308 -4.30 24.98 -22.28
C GLN A 308 -4.98 25.15 -20.91
N ASP A 309 -6.10 25.87 -20.89
CA ASP A 309 -6.86 26.14 -19.68
C ASP A 309 -7.33 24.81 -19.06
N GLN A 310 -7.94 23.93 -19.87
CA GLN A 310 -8.46 22.64 -19.42
C GLN A 310 -7.38 21.68 -18.92
N SER A 311 -6.20 21.65 -19.55
CA SER A 311 -5.09 20.79 -19.12
C SER A 311 -4.59 21.21 -17.73
N THR A 312 -4.46 22.51 -17.51
CA THR A 312 -4.04 23.10 -16.22
C THR A 312 -5.09 22.84 -15.14
N ASP A 313 -6.36 23.10 -15.45
CA ASP A 313 -7.48 22.89 -14.54
C ASP A 313 -7.57 21.44 -14.05
N LYS A 314 -7.46 20.47 -14.97
CA LYS A 314 -7.50 19.02 -14.64
C LYS A 314 -6.32 18.59 -13.80
N LEU A 315 -5.12 19.05 -14.13
CA LEU A 315 -3.90 18.74 -13.36
C LEU A 315 -4.05 19.24 -11.91
N LEU A 316 -4.50 20.48 -11.73
CA LEU A 316 -4.72 21.06 -10.40
C LEU A 316 -5.84 20.36 -9.63
N ALA A 317 -6.94 20.02 -10.29
CA ALA A 317 -8.04 19.28 -9.68
C ALA A 317 -7.59 17.89 -9.19
N VAL A 318 -6.88 17.14 -10.03
CA VAL A 318 -6.36 15.81 -9.66
C VAL A 318 -5.33 15.90 -8.55
N LYS A 319 -4.44 16.91 -8.57
CA LYS A 319 -3.49 17.16 -7.49
C LYS A 319 -4.19 17.33 -6.14
N GLY A 320 -5.24 18.15 -6.08
CA GLY A 320 -6.02 18.35 -4.86
C GLY A 320 -6.73 17.09 -4.36
N ILE A 321 -7.14 16.21 -5.28
CA ILE A 321 -7.75 14.93 -4.94
C ILE A 321 -6.69 13.95 -4.41
N LEU A 322 -5.58 13.77 -5.12
CA LEU A 322 -4.51 12.82 -4.75
C LEU A 322 -3.90 13.09 -3.37
N GLN A 323 -3.81 14.36 -2.95
CA GLN A 323 -3.39 14.76 -1.60
C GLN A 323 -4.21 14.12 -0.48
N ASN A 324 -5.45 13.71 -0.77
CA ASN A 324 -6.39 13.15 0.19
C ASN A 324 -6.74 11.69 -0.12
N MET A 325 -6.03 11.04 -1.04
CA MET A 325 -6.27 9.65 -1.42
C MET A 325 -5.30 8.70 -0.71
N GLU A 326 -5.82 7.57 -0.23
CA GLU A 326 -5.03 6.53 0.41
C GLU A 326 -4.06 5.88 -0.58
N ARG A 327 -2.80 5.71 -0.13
CA ARG A 327 -1.72 5.06 -0.88
C ARG A 327 -1.49 3.60 -0.45
N ASP A 328 -2.13 3.19 0.64
CA ASP A 328 -1.98 1.86 1.21
C ASP A 328 -2.64 0.80 0.30
N TYR A 329 -2.02 -0.36 0.25
CA TYR A 329 -2.47 -1.54 -0.47
C TYR A 329 -2.20 -2.79 0.37
N TRP A 330 -3.25 -3.58 0.61
CA TRP A 330 -3.20 -4.84 1.36
C TRP A 330 -4.27 -5.82 0.86
N LYS A 331 -4.36 -7.03 1.42
CA LYS A 331 -5.29 -8.07 0.95
C LYS A 331 -6.46 -8.29 1.90
N CYS A 332 -7.67 -8.23 1.35
CA CYS A 332 -8.88 -8.57 2.07
C CYS A 332 -8.86 -10.04 2.50
N ASP A 333 -9.80 -10.44 3.34
CA ASP A 333 -9.98 -11.85 3.64
C ASP A 333 -10.36 -12.63 2.37
N PRO A 334 -9.72 -13.78 2.11
CA PRO A 334 -10.06 -14.63 0.98
C PRO A 334 -11.46 -15.23 1.18
N ALA A 335 -12.06 -15.71 0.09
CA ALA A 335 -13.34 -16.43 0.17
C ALA A 335 -13.25 -17.70 1.04
N SER A 336 -12.07 -18.32 1.11
CA SER A 336 -11.78 -19.45 1.98
C SER A 336 -10.31 -19.42 2.40
N HIS A 337 -10.04 -19.62 3.69
CA HIS A 337 -8.70 -19.68 4.22
C HIS A 337 -8.05 -21.05 3.96
N GLN A 338 -6.84 -21.05 3.42
CA GLN A 338 -6.05 -22.25 3.13
C GLN A 338 -4.63 -22.07 3.65
N GLU A 339 -4.20 -22.95 4.55
CA GLU A 339 -2.86 -22.91 5.13
C GLU A 339 -1.80 -23.13 4.04
N GLY A 340 -0.73 -22.34 4.05
CA GLY A 340 0.31 -22.34 3.03
C GLY A 340 -0.01 -21.53 1.77
N GLN A 341 -1.26 -21.09 1.58
CA GLN A 341 -1.66 -20.23 0.45
C GLN A 341 -2.12 -18.85 0.92
N THR A 342 -3.10 -18.78 1.83
CA THR A 342 -3.66 -17.51 2.29
C THR A 342 -3.21 -17.14 3.70
N PHE A 343 -2.77 -18.13 4.49
CA PHE A 343 -2.15 -17.88 5.79
C PHE A 343 -1.12 -18.96 6.11
N VAL A 344 -0.21 -18.66 7.04
CA VAL A 344 0.64 -19.62 7.73
C VAL A 344 0.50 -19.39 9.23
N ARG A 345 0.82 -20.38 10.05
CA ARG A 345 0.75 -20.26 11.51
C ARG A 345 1.99 -20.79 12.18
N MET A 346 2.24 -20.29 13.38
CA MET A 346 3.10 -20.98 14.33
C MET A 346 2.36 -22.16 14.94
N THR A 347 3.11 -23.14 15.41
CA THR A 347 2.54 -24.34 16.04
C THR A 347 3.14 -24.51 17.43
N GLN A 348 2.28 -24.82 18.40
CA GLN A 348 2.68 -25.21 19.76
C GLN A 348 3.55 -24.18 20.51
N LEU A 349 3.44 -22.90 20.15
CA LEU A 349 3.92 -21.81 20.99
C LEU A 349 2.82 -21.52 22.02
N LEU A 350 3.15 -21.68 23.31
CA LEU A 350 2.26 -21.45 24.46
C LEU A 350 1.00 -22.33 24.52
N GLN A 351 1.09 -23.58 24.04
CA GLN A 351 -0.07 -24.47 24.00
C GLN A 351 -0.51 -24.94 25.39
N GLY A 352 -1.82 -24.91 25.66
CA GLY A 352 -2.46 -25.30 26.91
C GLY A 352 -2.19 -26.75 27.30
N ILE A 353 -1.83 -26.98 28.56
CA ILE A 353 -1.55 -28.29 29.17
C ILE A 353 -2.17 -28.37 30.56
N ILE A 354 -2.70 -29.54 30.93
CA ILE A 354 -3.20 -29.83 32.28
C ILE A 354 -2.13 -30.60 33.04
N GLU A 355 -1.70 -30.06 34.18
CA GLU A 355 -0.73 -30.70 35.07
C GLU A 355 -1.23 -30.60 36.53
N ASN A 356 -0.90 -31.59 37.35
CA ASN A 356 -1.26 -31.55 38.77
C ASN A 356 -0.33 -30.60 39.52
N GLU A 357 -0.86 -29.83 40.46
CA GLU A 357 -0.09 -28.89 41.30
C GLU A 357 1.15 -29.55 41.94
N VAL A 358 1.03 -30.82 42.36
CA VAL A 358 2.13 -31.58 42.96
C VAL A 358 3.32 -31.78 42.02
N ASP A 359 3.11 -31.72 40.70
CA ASP A 359 4.13 -31.91 39.69
C ASP A 359 4.72 -30.58 39.20
N LEU A 360 4.17 -29.43 39.63
CA LEU A 360 4.62 -28.08 39.24
C LEU A 360 5.76 -27.51 40.09
N ASN A 361 6.18 -28.22 41.14
CA ASN A 361 7.26 -27.77 42.02
C ASN A 361 8.21 -28.90 42.42
N PRO A 362 9.50 -28.61 42.66
CA PRO A 362 10.50 -29.64 42.98
C PRO A 362 10.25 -30.31 44.34
N SER A 363 9.56 -29.63 45.26
CA SER A 363 9.21 -30.16 46.58
C SER A 363 8.05 -31.15 46.54
N LYS A 364 7.41 -31.34 45.38
CA LYS A 364 6.21 -32.15 45.19
C LYS A 364 5.13 -31.82 46.22
N SER A 365 4.85 -30.54 46.42
CA SER A 365 3.91 -30.03 47.42
C SER A 365 2.62 -29.50 46.79
N CYS A 366 1.53 -29.45 47.55
CA CYS A 366 0.24 -28.89 47.11
C CYS A 366 -0.17 -27.70 48.00
N LYS A 367 0.81 -26.87 48.37
CA LYS A 367 0.63 -25.80 49.36
C LYS A 367 0.19 -24.48 48.73
N GLN A 368 0.19 -24.39 47.42
CA GLN A 368 -0.06 -23.18 46.64
C GLN A 368 -1.37 -23.35 45.87
N GLU A 369 -1.81 -22.30 45.20
CA GLU A 369 -2.89 -22.37 44.23
C GLU A 369 -2.33 -22.36 42.81
N CYS A 370 -3.09 -22.82 41.82
CA CYS A 370 -2.61 -22.86 40.43
C CYS A 370 -2.14 -21.49 39.93
N SER A 371 -2.81 -20.41 40.35
CA SER A 371 -2.49 -19.02 40.02
C SER A 371 -1.17 -18.52 40.60
N ASP A 372 -0.65 -19.15 41.65
CA ASP A 372 0.67 -18.80 42.22
C ASP A 372 1.81 -19.24 41.29
N TYR A 373 1.57 -20.21 40.41
CA TYR A 373 2.53 -20.73 39.43
C TYR A 373 2.57 -19.85 38.17
N THR A 374 3.04 -18.61 38.35
CA THR A 374 3.29 -17.68 37.24
C THR A 374 4.33 -18.22 36.24
N ILE A 375 5.34 -18.93 36.76
CA ILE A 375 6.33 -19.70 36.00
C ILE A 375 6.59 -21.02 36.75
N ALA A 376 6.53 -22.16 36.06
CA ALA A 376 6.77 -23.48 36.64
C ALA A 376 7.49 -24.44 35.68
N GLU A 377 8.01 -25.55 36.23
CA GLU A 377 8.56 -26.67 35.46
C GLU A 377 7.88 -27.96 35.90
N VAL A 378 7.78 -28.92 34.97
CA VAL A 378 7.18 -30.23 35.28
C VAL A 378 8.25 -31.14 35.89
N HIS A 379 8.10 -31.45 37.18
CA HIS A 379 9.05 -32.26 37.96
C HIS A 379 8.61 -33.71 38.20
N GLY A 380 7.47 -34.11 37.62
CA GLY A 380 6.88 -35.40 37.91
C GLY A 380 5.73 -35.77 36.99
N CYS A 381 5.03 -36.82 37.38
CA CYS A 381 3.82 -37.31 36.75
C CYS A 381 3.12 -38.23 37.76
N LEU A 382 2.70 -37.62 38.88
CA LEU A 382 2.27 -38.31 40.08
C LEU A 382 0.73 -38.40 40.14
N LYS A 383 0.20 -39.64 40.18
CA LYS A 383 -1.23 -39.97 40.34
C LYS A 383 -2.11 -39.47 39.17
N ASP A 384 -3.17 -40.22 38.83
CA ASP A 384 -4.06 -40.08 37.64
C ASP A 384 -3.37 -40.17 36.26
N ARG A 385 -2.08 -39.85 36.18
CA ARG A 385 -1.18 -40.01 35.03
C ARG A 385 -1.68 -39.32 33.77
N ILE A 386 -2.41 -38.20 33.87
CA ILE A 386 -2.84 -37.40 32.71
C ILE A 386 -1.65 -36.98 31.84
N CYS A 387 -0.53 -36.61 32.49
CA CYS A 387 0.81 -36.39 31.92
C CYS A 387 1.42 -37.57 31.13
N THR A 388 0.79 -38.76 31.12
CA THR A 388 1.14 -39.89 30.23
C THR A 388 0.18 -40.06 29.05
N LYS A 389 -0.91 -39.29 29.04
CA LYS A 389 -2.00 -39.41 28.05
C LYS A 389 -1.90 -38.36 26.94
N HIS A 390 -1.19 -37.26 27.18
CA HIS A 390 -0.80 -36.26 26.19
C HIS A 390 0.73 -36.18 26.09
N ARG A 391 1.24 -35.49 25.05
CA ARG A 391 2.66 -35.13 24.93
C ARG A 391 3.10 -34.37 26.20
N ARG A 392 4.37 -34.39 26.60
CA ARG A 392 4.81 -33.59 27.76
C ARG A 392 5.24 -32.18 27.34
N CYS A 393 5.49 -31.30 28.31
CA CYS A 393 6.19 -30.03 28.10
C CYS A 393 7.70 -30.24 28.28
N GLU A 394 8.31 -31.07 27.42
CA GLU A 394 9.68 -31.53 27.61
C GLU A 394 10.70 -30.43 27.31
N GLY A 395 11.64 -30.20 28.24
CA GLY A 395 12.66 -29.17 28.09
C GLY A 395 12.11 -27.74 28.03
N GLY A 396 10.86 -27.54 28.47
CA GLY A 396 10.16 -26.26 28.46
C GLY A 396 9.69 -25.81 29.84
N ARG A 397 9.06 -24.63 29.87
CA ARG A 397 8.48 -24.02 31.07
C ARG A 397 6.98 -23.85 30.91
N LEU A 398 6.29 -23.82 32.04
CA LEU A 398 4.86 -23.55 32.15
C LEU A 398 4.65 -22.11 32.61
N PHE A 399 3.66 -21.45 32.02
CA PHE A 399 3.31 -20.07 32.30
C PHE A 399 1.80 -19.93 32.51
N GLU A 400 1.41 -18.90 33.25
CA GLU A 400 0.02 -18.49 33.44
C GLU A 400 -0.90 -19.68 33.80
N CYS A 401 -0.50 -20.43 34.82
CA CYS A 401 -1.31 -21.52 35.34
C CYS A 401 -2.57 -20.98 36.03
N ASP A 402 -3.71 -21.61 35.79
CA ASP A 402 -4.97 -21.23 36.41
C ASP A 402 -5.81 -22.45 36.82
N PHE A 403 -6.69 -22.24 37.79
CA PHE A 403 -7.61 -23.23 38.33
C PHE A 403 -9.04 -22.94 37.85
N PHE A 404 -9.62 -23.89 37.12
CA PHE A 404 -11.02 -23.80 36.70
C PHE A 404 -11.96 -24.56 37.64
N ASN A 405 -11.65 -25.82 37.94
CA ASN A 405 -12.35 -26.64 38.94
C ASN A 405 -11.56 -27.95 39.22
N ALA A 406 -11.96 -28.68 40.28
CA ALA A 406 -11.29 -29.85 40.82
C ALA A 406 -11.31 -31.08 39.91
N ASP A 407 -12.50 -31.51 39.47
CA ASP A 407 -12.69 -32.78 38.77
C ASP A 407 -13.18 -32.55 37.34
N ALA A 408 -12.54 -33.21 36.37
CA ALA A 408 -12.78 -32.99 34.96
C ALA A 408 -12.72 -34.26 34.10
N TRP A 409 -13.48 -34.22 33.00
CA TRP A 409 -13.39 -35.14 31.88
C TRP A 409 -12.70 -34.44 30.71
N VAL A 410 -11.49 -34.89 30.41
CA VAL A 410 -10.64 -34.31 29.36
C VAL A 410 -10.76 -35.17 28.11
N CYS A 411 -11.10 -34.57 26.98
CA CYS A 411 -11.04 -35.25 25.69
C CYS A 411 -9.67 -35.03 25.04
N ILE A 412 -8.87 -36.10 24.97
CA ILE A 412 -7.56 -36.06 24.32
C ILE A 412 -7.75 -36.03 22.80
N SER A 413 -7.11 -35.06 22.14
CA SER A 413 -7.18 -34.91 20.69
C SER A 413 -6.52 -36.08 19.97
N GLN A 414 -7.05 -36.42 18.80
CA GLN A 414 -6.39 -37.31 17.84
C GLN A 414 -5.50 -36.54 16.85
N ASN A 415 -5.60 -35.21 16.82
CA ASN A 415 -4.75 -34.36 16.02
C ASN A 415 -3.42 -34.13 16.77
N GLU A 416 -2.30 -34.53 16.18
CA GLU A 416 -0.96 -34.39 16.78
C GLU A 416 -0.55 -32.93 17.04
N GLU A 417 -1.20 -31.98 16.38
CA GLU A 417 -1.00 -30.55 16.59
C GLU A 417 -1.65 -30.04 17.89
N ARG A 418 -2.59 -30.80 18.47
CA ARG A 418 -3.39 -30.40 19.64
C ARG A 418 -3.31 -31.47 20.73
N ARG A 419 -3.49 -31.06 21.99
CA ARG A 419 -3.53 -31.96 23.15
C ARG A 419 -4.97 -32.34 23.49
N TYR A 420 -5.88 -31.37 23.43
CA TYR A 420 -7.26 -31.53 23.88
C TYR A 420 -8.27 -31.00 22.86
N GLU A 421 -9.44 -31.62 22.80
CA GLU A 421 -10.60 -31.08 22.07
C GLU A 421 -11.48 -30.23 22.97
N TYR A 422 -11.73 -30.72 24.19
CA TYR A 422 -12.56 -30.08 25.20
C TYR A 422 -12.23 -30.59 26.60
N VAL A 423 -12.68 -29.85 27.61
CA VAL A 423 -12.62 -30.24 29.03
C VAL A 423 -13.97 -29.95 29.67
N HIS A 424 -14.58 -30.96 30.31
CA HIS A 424 -15.82 -30.80 31.07
C HIS A 424 -15.56 -30.98 32.56
N TYR A 425 -15.84 -29.96 33.35
CA TYR A 425 -15.77 -30.05 34.80
C TYR A 425 -17.10 -30.54 35.40
N GLU A 426 -17.03 -31.20 36.56
CA GLU A 426 -18.22 -31.78 37.20
C GLU A 426 -19.26 -30.72 37.62
N ASN A 427 -18.82 -29.49 37.96
CA ASN A 427 -19.70 -28.35 38.25
C ASN A 427 -20.42 -27.77 37.03
N GLY A 428 -20.20 -28.31 35.82
CA GLY A 428 -20.84 -27.88 34.59
C GLY A 428 -20.04 -26.88 33.74
N ILE A 429 -18.87 -26.41 34.19
CA ILE A 429 -17.98 -25.60 33.35
C ILE A 429 -17.48 -26.45 32.17
N VAL A 430 -17.49 -25.85 30.98
CA VAL A 430 -17.00 -26.47 29.75
C VAL A 430 -15.97 -25.55 29.10
N LEU A 431 -14.82 -26.12 28.75
CA LEU A 431 -13.77 -25.48 27.96
C LEU A 431 -13.73 -26.13 26.58
N GLY A 432 -13.59 -25.32 25.53
CA GLY A 432 -13.65 -25.79 24.14
C GLY A 432 -15.08 -25.92 23.61
N LYS A 433 -15.21 -26.43 22.39
CA LYS A 433 -16.52 -26.53 21.69
C LYS A 433 -17.24 -27.86 21.90
N GLY A 434 -16.68 -28.78 22.68
CA GLY A 434 -17.30 -30.06 23.00
C GLY A 434 -18.51 -29.89 23.91
N SER A 435 -19.55 -30.69 23.67
CA SER A 435 -20.63 -30.93 24.63
C SER A 435 -20.41 -32.26 25.37
N LYS A 436 -21.06 -32.47 26.52
CA LYS A 436 -21.05 -33.78 27.21
C LYS A 436 -21.52 -34.94 26.32
N GLU A 437 -22.28 -34.63 25.27
CA GLU A 437 -22.81 -35.59 24.29
C GLU A 437 -21.87 -35.79 23.10
N SER A 438 -20.80 -35.00 22.98
CA SER A 438 -19.83 -35.09 21.90
C SER A 438 -18.98 -36.34 22.07
N PHE A 439 -19.01 -37.23 21.07
CA PHE A 439 -18.20 -38.44 21.06
C PHE A 439 -16.71 -38.11 21.19
N CYS A 440 -16.07 -38.60 22.26
CA CYS A 440 -14.63 -38.50 22.45
C CYS A 440 -13.98 -39.89 22.38
N PRO A 441 -13.13 -40.16 21.37
CA PRO A 441 -12.45 -41.44 21.25
C PRO A 441 -11.54 -41.78 22.45
N LYS A 442 -10.95 -40.76 23.08
CA LYS A 442 -9.98 -40.89 24.18
C LYS A 442 -10.29 -39.90 25.30
N GLN A 443 -11.32 -40.22 26.08
CA GLN A 443 -11.70 -39.45 27.25
C GLN A 443 -10.93 -39.94 28.48
N VAL A 444 -10.43 -39.00 29.30
CA VAL A 444 -9.70 -39.28 30.53
C VAL A 444 -10.36 -38.50 31.66
N LYS A 445 -10.70 -39.18 32.75
CA LYS A 445 -11.13 -38.53 34.00
C LYS A 445 -9.89 -38.11 34.78
N VAL A 446 -9.88 -36.87 35.26
CA VAL A 446 -8.87 -36.34 36.18
C VAL A 446 -9.55 -35.79 37.41
N ASP A 447 -9.05 -36.22 38.57
CA ASP A 447 -9.64 -35.89 39.87
C ASP A 447 -8.60 -35.12 40.70
N SER A 448 -9.03 -34.02 41.31
CA SER A 448 -8.20 -33.41 42.33
C SER A 448 -8.27 -34.23 43.61
N TRP A 449 -7.21 -34.19 44.43
CA TRP A 449 -7.10 -35.13 45.55
C TRP A 449 -6.41 -34.54 46.77
N TRP A 450 -6.75 -35.09 47.94
CA TRP A 450 -6.18 -34.65 49.20
C TRP A 450 -4.88 -35.39 49.52
N ARG A 451 -3.83 -34.62 49.78
CA ARG A 451 -2.57 -35.09 50.36
C ARG A 451 -2.44 -34.58 51.79
N TRP A 452 -2.80 -35.42 52.75
CA TRP A 452 -2.95 -35.04 54.16
C TRP A 452 -3.92 -33.87 54.32
N PHE A 453 -3.42 -32.65 54.56
CA PHE A 453 -4.23 -31.44 54.76
C PHE A 453 -4.25 -30.50 53.54
N TYR A 454 -3.63 -30.89 52.43
CA TYR A 454 -3.48 -30.07 51.23
C TYR A 454 -4.28 -30.67 50.08
N HIS A 455 -5.00 -29.83 49.33
CA HIS A 455 -5.77 -30.24 48.16
C HIS A 455 -4.93 -30.02 46.89
N CYS A 456 -4.55 -31.10 46.23
CA CYS A 456 -3.77 -31.05 45.00
C CYS A 456 -4.70 -30.87 43.80
N SER A 457 -4.75 -29.63 43.31
CA SER A 457 -5.61 -29.24 42.19
C SER A 457 -5.02 -29.60 40.82
N MET A 458 -5.88 -29.82 39.83
CA MET A 458 -5.46 -29.88 38.42
C MET A 458 -5.38 -28.46 37.85
N CYS A 459 -4.19 -28.06 37.44
CA CYS A 459 -3.90 -26.73 36.91
C CYS A 459 -3.84 -26.78 35.39
N MET A 460 -4.44 -25.77 34.75
CA MET A 460 -4.30 -25.57 33.31
C MET A 460 -3.28 -24.45 33.07
N CYS A 461 -2.20 -24.75 32.35
CA CYS A 461 -1.09 -23.84 32.11
C CYS A 461 -0.79 -23.71 30.61
N LYS A 462 -0.03 -22.69 30.21
CA LYS A 462 0.56 -22.57 28.87
C LYS A 462 1.94 -23.21 28.84
N CYS A 463 2.18 -24.16 27.93
CA CYS A 463 3.48 -24.79 27.74
C CYS A 463 4.32 -24.06 26.70
N ASP A 464 5.49 -23.59 27.11
CA ASP A 464 6.53 -23.09 26.22
C ASP A 464 7.70 -24.09 26.14
N ALA A 465 7.64 -24.98 25.14
CA ALA A 465 8.68 -25.98 24.91
C ALA A 465 9.13 -25.99 23.44
N PRO A 466 10.43 -25.81 23.14
CA PRO A 466 10.95 -26.02 21.79
C PRO A 466 10.88 -27.51 21.43
N GLY A 467 10.81 -27.81 20.14
CA GLY A 467 10.78 -29.20 19.68
C GLY A 467 10.40 -29.33 18.20
N PRO A 468 10.42 -30.52 17.62
CA PRO A 468 10.18 -30.75 16.19
C PRO A 468 8.77 -30.35 15.73
N HIS A 469 7.81 -30.31 16.65
CA HIS A 469 6.42 -29.95 16.35
C HIS A 469 6.07 -28.50 16.69
N SER A 470 7.04 -27.70 17.16
CA SER A 470 6.81 -26.30 17.49
C SER A 470 7.49 -25.36 16.51
N ASP A 471 6.71 -24.80 15.59
CA ASP A 471 7.19 -23.84 14.61
C ASP A 471 7.10 -22.44 15.21
N ARG A 472 8.25 -21.83 15.46
CA ARG A 472 8.38 -20.59 16.26
C ARG A 472 9.52 -19.69 15.80
N PHE A 473 10.03 -19.91 14.58
CA PHE A 473 11.21 -19.22 14.08
C PHE A 473 10.84 -18.13 13.07
N TRP A 474 11.51 -16.98 13.18
CA TRP A 474 11.40 -15.86 12.25
C TRP A 474 12.75 -15.55 11.63
N SER A 475 12.80 -15.38 10.31
CA SER A 475 14.03 -14.98 9.62
C SER A 475 14.29 -13.49 9.83
N LEU A 476 15.52 -13.15 10.21
CA LEU A 476 16.05 -11.79 10.31
C LEU A 476 16.94 -11.42 9.11
N LYS A 477 17.08 -12.33 8.13
CA LYS A 477 17.92 -12.09 6.95
C LYS A 477 17.35 -10.95 6.09
N PRO A 478 18.19 -10.01 5.65
CA PRO A 478 17.74 -8.96 4.75
C PRO A 478 17.47 -9.49 3.35
N LEU A 479 16.43 -8.95 2.73
CA LEU A 479 16.13 -9.13 1.31
C LEU A 479 16.19 -7.78 0.62
N THR A 480 16.95 -7.71 -0.47
CA THR A 480 17.11 -6.51 -1.29
C THR A 480 16.86 -6.84 -2.75
N SER A 481 16.23 -5.92 -3.49
CA SER A 481 16.15 -5.99 -4.94
C SER A 481 17.55 -5.81 -5.55
N ASP A 482 17.73 -6.30 -6.78
CA ASP A 482 18.92 -6.03 -7.58
C ASP A 482 18.94 -4.58 -8.06
N SER A 483 19.32 -3.70 -7.14
CA SER A 483 19.35 -2.26 -7.36
C SER A 483 20.38 -1.87 -8.44
N ASN A 484 21.45 -2.67 -8.62
CA ASN A 484 22.43 -2.48 -9.68
C ASN A 484 21.84 -2.73 -11.07
N ALA A 485 20.91 -3.69 -11.18
CA ALA A 485 20.11 -3.91 -12.38
C ALA A 485 18.89 -2.96 -12.48
N ASN A 486 18.86 -1.86 -11.71
CA ASN A 486 17.76 -0.89 -11.66
C ASN A 486 16.40 -1.51 -11.25
N LYS A 487 16.42 -2.54 -10.39
CA LYS A 487 15.20 -3.17 -9.87
C LYS A 487 14.81 -2.59 -8.52
N VAL A 488 13.52 -2.36 -8.33
CA VAL A 488 12.88 -1.91 -7.08
C VAL A 488 12.00 -3.01 -6.49
N VAL A 489 11.64 -2.89 -5.21
CA VAL A 489 10.63 -3.76 -4.61
C VAL A 489 9.24 -3.35 -5.10
N THR A 490 8.47 -4.32 -5.58
CA THR A 490 7.13 -4.12 -6.18
C THR A 490 6.03 -4.90 -5.46
N GLY A 491 6.40 -5.69 -4.46
CA GLY A 491 5.47 -6.45 -3.64
C GLY A 491 6.16 -7.16 -2.48
N VAL A 492 5.37 -7.57 -1.51
CA VAL A 492 5.84 -8.28 -0.31
C VAL A 492 4.84 -9.38 0.07
N ARG A 493 5.32 -10.43 0.74
CA ARG A 493 4.45 -11.44 1.37
C ARG A 493 5.17 -12.17 2.50
N PHE A 494 4.42 -12.82 3.37
CA PHE A 494 4.97 -13.81 4.29
C PHE A 494 4.90 -15.20 3.69
N VAL A 495 5.94 -16.00 3.97
CA VAL A 495 5.95 -17.43 3.69
C VAL A 495 6.50 -18.18 4.89
N LYS A 496 6.12 -19.46 5.02
CA LYS A 496 6.71 -20.38 5.98
C LYS A 496 7.45 -21.48 5.24
N LYS A 497 8.78 -21.55 5.38
CA LYS A 497 9.62 -22.60 4.77
C LYS A 497 10.49 -23.21 5.86
N ASN A 498 10.55 -24.55 5.90
CA ASN A 498 11.30 -25.29 6.93
C ASN A 498 11.06 -24.76 8.33
N ARG A 499 9.79 -24.53 8.70
CA ARG A 499 9.36 -24.07 10.04
C ARG A 499 9.73 -22.61 10.39
N VAL A 500 10.27 -21.85 9.43
CA VAL A 500 10.60 -20.43 9.59
C VAL A 500 9.61 -19.56 8.84
N ILE A 501 9.05 -18.59 9.54
CA ILE A 501 8.29 -17.50 8.95
C ILE A 501 9.26 -16.42 8.48
N GLN A 502 9.13 -16.00 7.23
CA GLN A 502 10.01 -15.00 6.62
C GLN A 502 9.25 -14.15 5.62
N LEU A 503 9.77 -12.93 5.39
CA LEU A 503 9.32 -12.09 4.29
C LEU A 503 9.91 -12.61 2.97
N GLU A 504 9.15 -12.45 1.89
CA GLU A 504 9.64 -12.47 0.51
C GLU A 504 9.31 -11.12 -0.14
N ILE A 505 10.18 -10.68 -1.04
CA ILE A 505 9.96 -9.49 -1.85
C ILE A 505 9.78 -9.88 -3.30
N GLU A 506 8.89 -9.18 -3.99
CA GLU A 506 8.88 -9.16 -5.44
C GLU A 506 9.74 -7.98 -5.91
N GLN A 507 10.58 -8.20 -6.91
CA GLN A 507 11.34 -7.14 -7.56
C GLN A 507 10.91 -6.96 -9.02
N GLY A 508 11.08 -5.76 -9.56
CA GLY A 508 10.88 -5.47 -10.98
C GLY A 508 11.72 -4.27 -11.43
N THR A 509 12.02 -4.20 -12.72
CA THR A 509 12.82 -3.10 -13.30
C THR A 509 12.02 -1.80 -13.25
N ALA A 510 12.58 -0.78 -12.59
CA ALA A 510 11.97 0.54 -12.55
C ALA A 510 12.01 1.21 -13.93
N LEU A 511 10.87 1.75 -14.34
CA LEU A 511 10.68 2.59 -15.52
C LEU A 511 10.28 4.00 -15.06
N PRO A 512 10.37 5.04 -15.91
CA PRO A 512 9.95 6.39 -15.57
C PRO A 512 8.58 6.48 -14.88
N GLU A 513 8.40 7.54 -14.08
CA GLU A 513 7.09 7.99 -13.58
C GLU A 513 6.35 6.97 -12.71
N GLY A 514 7.09 6.18 -11.93
CA GLY A 514 6.49 5.20 -11.02
C GLY A 514 6.14 3.85 -11.65
N SER A 515 6.34 3.70 -12.96
CA SER A 515 6.06 2.45 -13.69
C SER A 515 7.12 1.38 -13.44
N VAL A 516 6.72 0.13 -13.67
CA VAL A 516 7.57 -1.05 -13.58
C VAL A 516 7.41 -1.87 -14.84
N LEU A 517 8.50 -2.44 -15.36
CA LEU A 517 8.43 -3.40 -16.45
C LEU A 517 7.81 -4.72 -15.96
N GLU A 518 6.53 -4.96 -16.26
CA GLU A 518 5.75 -6.07 -15.73
C GLU A 518 6.36 -7.45 -16.05
N SER A 519 6.97 -7.63 -17.24
CA SER A 519 7.64 -8.88 -17.64
C SER A 519 8.92 -9.19 -16.84
N SER A 520 9.46 -8.21 -16.12
CA SER A 520 10.67 -8.39 -15.28
C SER A 520 10.35 -8.69 -13.81
N ARG A 521 9.06 -8.78 -13.44
CA ARG A 521 8.64 -9.02 -12.06
C ARG A 521 8.88 -10.46 -11.64
N GLU A 522 9.58 -10.62 -10.53
CA GLU A 522 9.90 -11.94 -9.98
C GLU A 522 10.00 -11.92 -8.44
N TRP A 523 9.63 -13.03 -7.80
CA TRP A 523 9.76 -13.20 -6.36
C TRP A 523 11.20 -13.60 -6.00
N ILE A 524 11.79 -12.91 -5.03
CA ILE A 524 13.06 -13.26 -4.42
C ILE A 524 12.78 -14.06 -3.14
N THR A 525 13.27 -15.29 -3.12
CA THR A 525 13.15 -16.20 -1.98
C THR A 525 14.49 -16.31 -1.24
N PRO A 526 14.52 -16.16 0.10
CA PRO A 526 15.71 -16.47 0.90
C PRO A 526 16.10 -17.95 0.80
N PRO A 527 17.40 -18.29 0.86
CA PRO A 527 17.85 -19.67 0.98
C PRO A 527 17.22 -20.36 2.20
N THR A 528 16.80 -21.62 2.02
CA THR A 528 16.25 -22.45 3.08
C THR A 528 17.37 -22.92 4.00
N VAL A 529 17.17 -22.78 5.32
CA VAL A 529 18.06 -23.35 6.34
C VAL A 529 17.53 -24.70 6.82
N ASP A 530 18.46 -25.60 7.09
CA ASP A 530 18.20 -26.88 7.75
C ASP A 530 18.48 -26.75 9.25
N PHE A 531 17.40 -26.75 10.05
CA PHE A 531 17.46 -26.59 11.50
C PHE A 531 18.01 -27.81 12.23
N ASP A 532 18.16 -28.95 11.55
CA ASP A 532 18.76 -30.14 12.15
C ASP A 532 20.30 -30.02 12.21
N THR A 533 20.90 -29.07 11.48
CA THR A 533 22.36 -28.91 11.35
C THR A 533 22.90 -27.51 11.66
N GLU A 534 22.13 -26.45 11.46
CA GLU A 534 22.57 -25.07 11.74
C GLU A 534 22.02 -24.53 13.08
N ILE A 535 22.91 -24.12 13.99
CA ILE A 535 22.51 -23.43 15.23
C ILE A 535 22.10 -21.98 14.88
N PRO A 536 20.82 -21.61 15.04
CA PRO A 536 20.27 -20.38 14.50
C PRO A 536 20.47 -19.22 15.48
N ASN A 537 21.67 -18.64 15.55
CA ASN A 537 21.95 -17.70 16.66
C ASN A 537 22.14 -16.23 16.27
N LYS A 538 22.07 -15.86 14.99
CA LYS A 538 22.12 -14.44 14.55
C LYS A 538 21.09 -14.06 13.50
N ASP A 539 20.80 -14.96 12.56
CA ASP A 539 19.93 -14.67 11.42
C ASP A 539 18.46 -15.05 11.65
N TYR A 540 18.15 -15.60 12.82
CA TYR A 540 16.81 -16.09 13.14
C TYR A 540 16.46 -15.73 14.58
N LEU A 541 15.20 -15.39 14.80
CA LEU A 541 14.61 -15.24 16.12
C LEU A 541 13.78 -16.48 16.43
N MET A 542 13.99 -17.08 17.59
CA MET A 542 13.11 -18.10 18.14
C MET A 542 12.16 -17.43 19.13
N MET A 543 10.85 -17.55 18.93
CA MET A 543 9.86 -17.03 19.86
C MET A 543 9.76 -17.92 21.11
N THR A 544 9.72 -17.27 22.27
CA THR A 544 9.45 -17.83 23.59
C THR A 544 8.35 -17.02 24.26
N TYR A 545 7.89 -17.44 25.44
CA TYR A 545 6.97 -16.64 26.26
C TYR A 545 7.47 -15.18 26.39
N GLU A 546 8.75 -14.95 26.66
CA GLU A 546 9.30 -13.60 26.84
C GLU A 546 9.61 -12.85 25.53
N THR A 547 9.59 -13.54 24.38
CA THR A 547 10.04 -13.01 23.07
C THR A 547 9.03 -13.31 21.95
N ARG A 548 7.77 -12.92 22.18
CA ARG A 548 6.62 -13.25 21.30
C ARG A 548 5.94 -12.03 20.70
N ALA A 549 6.52 -10.84 20.86
CA ALA A 549 5.91 -9.61 20.37
C ALA A 549 6.28 -9.36 18.89
N LEU A 550 5.33 -8.83 18.12
CA LEU A 550 5.51 -8.32 16.77
C LEU A 550 5.04 -6.87 16.72
N ASP A 551 5.92 -5.98 16.29
CA ASP A 551 5.57 -4.58 16.07
C ASP A 551 4.79 -4.42 14.75
N THR A 552 3.67 -3.69 14.83
CA THR A 552 2.92 -3.26 13.65
C THR A 552 3.25 -1.80 13.37
N ASP A 553 4.10 -1.59 12.35
CA ASP A 553 4.56 -0.28 11.91
C ASP A 553 4.35 -0.13 10.40
N LEU A 554 4.17 1.10 9.95
CA LEU A 554 4.26 1.50 8.54
C LEU A 554 5.49 2.39 8.40
N LEU A 555 6.45 1.97 7.58
CA LEU A 555 7.67 2.72 7.30
C LEU A 555 7.54 3.35 5.92
N GLU A 556 7.58 4.68 5.89
CA GLU A 556 7.48 5.49 4.67
C GLU A 556 8.84 6.09 4.32
N ALA A 557 9.24 5.92 3.07
CA ALA A 557 10.43 6.54 2.54
C ALA A 557 10.19 8.05 2.32
N PRO A 558 11.19 8.90 2.57
CA PRO A 558 11.07 10.33 2.30
C PRO A 558 10.82 10.60 0.81
N PRO A 559 10.34 11.80 0.44
CA PRO A 559 10.08 12.15 -0.95
C PRO A 559 11.28 11.87 -1.88
N GLY A 560 11.02 11.29 -3.05
CA GLY A 560 12.05 10.94 -4.04
C GLY A 560 12.81 9.64 -3.74
N HIS A 561 12.36 8.86 -2.76
CA HIS A 561 12.91 7.55 -2.45
C HIS A 561 11.88 6.45 -2.65
N VAL A 562 12.39 5.24 -2.91
CA VAL A 562 11.61 4.03 -3.11
C VAL A 562 12.18 2.88 -2.29
N ILE A 563 11.33 1.88 -2.03
CA ILE A 563 11.71 0.68 -1.31
C ILE A 563 12.54 -0.24 -2.22
N THR A 564 13.68 -0.66 -1.71
CA THR A 564 14.65 -1.56 -2.37
C THR A 564 15.01 -2.76 -1.51
N GLY A 565 14.50 -2.84 -0.28
CA GLY A 565 14.71 -4.01 0.56
C GLY A 565 13.85 -4.00 1.81
N VAL A 566 13.73 -5.16 2.43
CA VAL A 566 13.00 -5.38 3.69
C VAL A 566 13.80 -6.35 4.56
N ARG A 567 13.72 -6.19 5.87
CA ARG A 567 14.21 -7.18 6.83
C ARG A 567 13.44 -7.09 8.13
N LEU A 568 13.49 -8.17 8.90
CA LEU A 568 13.05 -8.17 10.29
C LEU A 568 14.29 -8.10 11.17
N ARG A 569 14.16 -7.47 12.34
CA ARG A 569 15.18 -7.44 13.38
C ARG A 569 14.55 -7.70 14.74
N ASN A 570 15.38 -8.08 15.71
CA ASN A 570 14.98 -8.14 17.11
C ASN A 570 15.23 -6.77 17.76
N LEU A 571 14.18 -6.06 18.15
CA LEU A 571 14.23 -4.80 18.88
C LEU A 571 13.60 -5.00 20.26
N GLY A 572 14.43 -5.15 21.30
CA GLY A 572 13.91 -5.26 22.68
C GLY A 572 12.93 -6.43 22.88
N ALA A 573 13.25 -7.62 22.34
CA ALA A 573 12.41 -8.83 22.34
C ALA A 573 11.18 -8.79 21.41
N HIS A 574 11.03 -7.73 20.61
CA HIS A 574 10.00 -7.64 19.57
C HIS A 574 10.59 -7.95 18.20
N VAL A 575 9.83 -8.64 17.36
CA VAL A 575 10.07 -8.66 15.91
C VAL A 575 9.69 -7.30 15.35
N ASN A 576 10.64 -6.60 14.75
CA ASN A 576 10.47 -5.25 14.23
C ASN A 576 10.87 -5.18 12.75
N LEU A 577 10.10 -4.42 11.96
CA LEU A 577 10.36 -4.22 10.52
C LEU A 577 11.42 -3.14 10.30
N GLU A 578 12.31 -3.36 9.33
CA GLU A 578 13.15 -2.34 8.72
C GLU A 578 13.05 -2.41 7.20
N VAL A 579 13.16 -1.27 6.52
CA VAL A 579 13.14 -1.18 5.06
C VAL A 579 14.36 -0.46 4.53
N GLN A 580 14.87 -0.90 3.38
CA GLN A 580 15.91 -0.20 2.65
C GLN A 580 15.27 0.76 1.66
N ILE A 581 15.63 2.04 1.78
CA ILE A 581 15.20 3.12 0.89
C ILE A 581 16.35 3.51 -0.02
N THR A 582 16.03 3.82 -1.28
CA THR A 582 17.01 4.27 -2.28
C THR A 582 16.43 5.46 -3.04
N PRO A 583 17.19 6.56 -3.25
CA PRO A 583 16.72 7.66 -4.07
C PRO A 583 16.52 7.21 -5.52
N ILE A 584 15.49 7.73 -6.18
CA ILE A 584 15.18 7.45 -7.58
C ILE A 584 14.88 8.75 -8.33
N ARG A 585 15.31 8.81 -9.58
CA ARG A 585 14.97 9.92 -10.49
C ARG A 585 13.62 9.68 -11.13
N PHE A 586 12.68 10.61 -10.95
CA PHE A 586 11.29 10.38 -11.35
C PHE A 586 11.13 10.24 -12.88
N SER A 587 11.73 11.16 -13.64
CA SER A 587 11.63 11.23 -15.11
C SER A 587 12.34 10.07 -15.84
N THR A 588 13.31 9.41 -15.21
CA THR A 588 14.12 8.34 -15.84
C THR A 588 13.93 6.97 -15.21
N GLY A 589 13.39 6.91 -14.00
CA GLY A 589 13.30 5.70 -13.19
C GLY A 589 14.64 5.10 -12.77
N LYS A 590 15.72 5.91 -12.73
CA LYS A 590 17.06 5.46 -12.37
C LYS A 590 17.34 5.59 -10.87
N LEU A 591 17.76 4.49 -10.26
CA LEU A 591 18.17 4.42 -8.85
C LEU A 591 19.55 5.04 -8.63
N VAL A 592 19.71 5.72 -7.49
CA VAL A 592 20.97 6.28 -6.99
C VAL A 592 21.47 5.38 -5.85
N THR A 593 21.99 4.21 -6.23
CA THR A 593 22.28 3.08 -5.33
C THR A 593 23.37 3.35 -4.29
N ASP A 594 24.26 4.30 -4.53
CA ASP A 594 25.30 4.74 -3.59
C ASP A 594 24.74 5.46 -2.35
N ARG A 595 23.46 5.83 -2.38
CA ARG A 595 22.76 6.55 -1.32
C ARG A 595 21.67 5.72 -0.63
N SER A 596 21.68 4.40 -0.80
CA SER A 596 20.72 3.52 -0.14
C SER A 596 20.93 3.49 1.38
N THR A 597 19.85 3.57 2.16
CA THR A 597 19.89 3.51 3.64
C THR A 597 18.78 2.64 4.20
N TRP A 598 19.00 2.07 5.39
CA TRP A 598 17.97 1.34 6.12
C TRP A 598 17.27 2.28 7.10
N ILE A 599 15.94 2.23 7.14
CA ILE A 599 15.12 2.96 8.11
C ILE A 599 14.23 1.98 8.88
N GLY A 600 13.91 2.32 10.11
CA GLY A 600 13.06 1.55 11.01
C GLY A 600 12.40 2.45 12.04
N ASN A 601 11.47 1.89 12.80
CA ASN A 601 10.90 2.56 13.97
C ASN A 601 11.60 2.02 15.22
N ASP A 602 12.42 2.87 15.86
CA ASP A 602 13.23 2.53 17.03
C ASP A 602 12.52 2.76 18.37
N ASN A 603 11.21 3.02 18.36
CA ASN A 603 10.45 3.12 19.60
C ASN A 603 10.62 1.84 20.42
N THR A 604 10.76 1.97 21.72
CA THR A 604 10.86 0.87 22.71
C THR A 604 10.05 1.26 23.95
N PRO A 605 9.81 0.36 24.91
CA PRO A 605 9.17 0.73 26.17
C PRO A 605 9.89 1.87 26.93
N ALA A 606 11.18 2.08 26.67
CA ALA A 606 11.99 3.15 27.27
C ALA A 606 12.01 4.45 26.44
N SER A 607 11.36 4.49 25.28
CA SER A 607 11.31 5.68 24.43
C SER A 607 10.29 6.70 24.93
N ALA A 608 10.43 7.97 24.52
CA ALA A 608 9.49 9.03 24.91
C ALA A 608 8.05 8.77 24.43
N ARG A 609 7.89 8.00 23.35
CA ARG A 609 6.60 7.56 22.79
C ARG A 609 6.63 6.05 22.59
N PRO A 610 6.41 5.25 23.65
CA PRO A 610 6.44 3.80 23.55
C PRO A 610 5.27 3.29 22.70
N ARG A 611 5.45 2.11 22.08
CA ARG A 611 4.35 1.44 21.36
C ARG A 611 3.27 0.98 22.33
N THR A 612 2.03 0.92 21.85
CA THR A 612 0.89 0.43 22.63
C THR A 612 0.56 -1.01 22.27
N GLN A 613 0.47 -1.88 23.28
CA GLN A 613 -0.01 -3.24 23.08
C GLN A 613 -1.44 -3.25 22.55
N TYR A 614 -1.73 -4.12 21.58
CA TYR A 614 -3.08 -4.43 21.16
C TYR A 614 -3.48 -5.81 21.70
N ASP A 615 -4.38 -5.83 22.69
CA ASP A 615 -4.85 -7.06 23.34
C ASP A 615 -5.95 -7.75 22.54
N ILE A 616 -5.82 -9.07 22.39
CA ILE A 616 -6.82 -9.90 21.71
C ILE A 616 -7.71 -10.57 22.76
N TYR A 617 -8.91 -10.03 22.96
CA TYR A 617 -9.83 -10.52 24.00
C TYR A 617 -10.57 -11.79 23.60
N MET A 618 -10.49 -12.82 24.46
CA MET A 618 -11.13 -14.14 24.30
C MET A 618 -11.02 -14.74 22.89
N PRO A 619 -9.80 -14.93 22.35
CA PRO A 619 -9.58 -15.34 20.97
C PRO A 619 -10.03 -16.78 20.71
N ASP A 620 -10.78 -16.99 19.63
CA ASP A 620 -10.98 -18.29 18.98
C ASP A 620 -10.05 -18.41 17.75
N ILE A 621 -10.10 -19.55 17.06
CA ILE A 621 -9.33 -19.81 15.84
C ILE A 621 -9.64 -18.74 14.75
N PRO A 622 -8.62 -18.04 14.19
CA PRO A 622 -8.83 -16.92 13.26
C PRO A 622 -9.70 -17.25 12.04
N THR A 623 -9.54 -18.45 11.47
CA THR A 623 -10.23 -18.87 10.23
C THR A 623 -11.72 -19.15 10.40
N LEU A 624 -12.24 -19.10 11.64
CA LEU A 624 -13.66 -19.25 11.94
C LEU A 624 -14.39 -17.90 11.98
N ALA A 625 -13.66 -16.78 11.94
CA ALA A 625 -14.24 -15.46 11.83
C ALA A 625 -14.91 -15.27 10.47
N HIS A 626 -15.95 -14.41 10.42
CA HIS A 626 -16.65 -14.13 9.17
C HIS A 626 -15.94 -13.03 8.36
N LYS A 627 -15.45 -11.98 9.02
CA LYS A 627 -14.76 -10.86 8.38
C LYS A 627 -13.85 -10.14 9.36
N SER A 628 -12.62 -9.88 8.93
CA SER A 628 -11.60 -9.15 9.67
C SER A 628 -11.52 -7.68 9.25
N GLN A 629 -11.11 -6.82 10.18
CA GLN A 629 -10.79 -5.41 9.93
C GLN A 629 -9.41 -5.09 10.50
N ILE A 630 -8.69 -4.14 9.90
CA ILE A 630 -7.42 -3.64 10.47
C ILE A 630 -7.72 -2.99 11.82
N MET A 631 -7.08 -3.49 12.89
CA MET A 631 -7.26 -2.97 14.25
C MET A 631 -5.98 -2.31 14.79
N ALA A 632 -4.81 -2.71 14.29
CA ALA A 632 -3.53 -2.10 14.63
C ALA A 632 -2.63 -2.06 13.39
N SER A 633 -1.95 -0.93 13.15
CA SER A 633 -1.12 -0.77 11.94
C SER A 633 0.04 0.24 12.05
N HIS A 634 0.17 0.96 13.17
CA HIS A 634 1.28 1.89 13.38
C HIS A 634 1.49 2.20 14.87
N ASN A 635 2.73 2.13 15.37
CA ASN A 635 3.06 2.34 16.79
C ASN A 635 2.29 1.42 17.76
N ASN A 636 1.91 0.24 17.29
CA ASN A 636 1.35 -0.82 18.12
C ASN A 636 2.25 -2.05 18.08
N TYR A 637 2.08 -2.93 19.05
CA TYR A 637 2.59 -4.29 18.96
C TYR A 637 1.52 -5.27 19.41
N ILE A 638 1.67 -6.51 19.00
CA ILE A 638 0.85 -7.62 19.46
C ILE A 638 1.73 -8.76 19.92
N GLU A 639 1.19 -9.59 20.79
CA GLU A 639 1.87 -10.79 21.26
C GLU A 639 1.24 -12.04 20.65
N PHE A 640 2.09 -12.98 20.23
CA PHE A 640 1.63 -14.30 19.85
C PHE A 640 1.34 -15.13 21.09
N ASP A 641 0.10 -15.58 21.25
CA ASP A 641 -0.37 -16.30 22.43
C ASP A 641 -1.30 -17.45 22.05
N ALA A 642 -1.79 -18.20 23.02
CA ALA A 642 -2.81 -19.21 22.81
C ALA A 642 -4.20 -18.59 22.64
N THR A 643 -5.07 -19.32 21.94
CA THR A 643 -6.52 -19.11 21.97
C THR A 643 -7.06 -19.19 23.40
N SER A 644 -8.27 -18.67 23.62
CA SER A 644 -8.92 -18.72 24.94
C SER A 644 -9.15 -20.16 25.42
N ALA A 645 -8.92 -20.40 26.71
CA ALA A 645 -9.29 -21.65 27.38
C ALA A 645 -10.77 -22.00 27.14
N HIS A 646 -11.67 -21.02 27.27
CA HIS A 646 -13.11 -21.24 27.12
C HIS A 646 -13.51 -21.66 25.70
N LYS A 647 -12.86 -21.12 24.66
CA LYS A 647 -13.25 -21.39 23.27
C LYS A 647 -12.51 -22.56 22.64
N ASP A 648 -11.25 -22.76 23.01
CA ASP A 648 -10.34 -23.67 22.30
C ASP A 648 -9.33 -24.35 23.24
N VAL A 649 -9.55 -24.33 24.56
CA VAL A 649 -8.68 -24.98 25.56
C VAL A 649 -7.20 -24.56 25.42
N MET A 650 -6.93 -23.33 24.95
CA MET A 650 -5.58 -22.82 24.70
C MET A 650 -4.76 -23.65 23.71
N GLN A 651 -5.39 -24.31 22.74
CA GLN A 651 -4.69 -25.27 21.89
C GLN A 651 -4.05 -24.69 20.63
N THR A 652 -4.42 -23.47 20.21
CA THR A 652 -3.97 -22.85 18.96
C THR A 652 -3.17 -21.59 19.22
N THR A 653 -2.00 -21.44 18.60
CA THR A 653 -1.22 -20.20 18.63
C THR A 653 -1.83 -19.16 17.68
N ILE A 654 -2.10 -17.96 18.18
CA ILE A 654 -2.68 -16.82 17.47
C ILE A 654 -1.82 -15.57 17.69
N PRO A 655 -1.90 -14.56 16.81
CA PRO A 655 -2.60 -14.58 15.53
C PRO A 655 -1.97 -15.52 14.51
N TYR A 656 -2.68 -15.78 13.41
CA TYR A 656 -2.08 -16.37 12.22
C TYR A 656 -1.32 -15.31 11.42
N VAL A 657 -0.52 -15.71 10.43
CA VAL A 657 0.20 -14.81 9.54
C VAL A 657 -0.45 -14.86 8.16
N ASP A 658 -0.95 -13.74 7.67
CA ASP A 658 -1.50 -13.56 6.32
C ASP A 658 -0.38 -13.73 5.29
N ALA A 659 -0.52 -14.76 4.45
CA ALA A 659 0.48 -15.17 3.46
C ALA A 659 0.14 -14.69 2.05
N GLN A 660 -0.96 -13.93 1.89
CA GLN A 660 -1.38 -13.45 0.58
C GLN A 660 -0.37 -12.49 -0.03
N GLU A 661 -0.25 -12.53 -1.36
CA GLU A 661 0.66 -11.68 -2.11
C GLU A 661 0.22 -10.21 -2.10
N VAL A 662 0.99 -9.33 -1.47
CA VAL A 662 0.73 -7.89 -1.48
C VAL A 662 1.56 -7.24 -2.57
N ARG A 663 1.00 -7.28 -3.79
CA ARG A 663 1.62 -6.73 -5.00
C ARG A 663 0.60 -5.93 -5.82
N PRO A 664 0.74 -4.59 -5.94
CA PRO A 664 -0.13 -3.81 -6.80
C PRO A 664 -0.07 -4.27 -8.26
N LYS A 665 -1.21 -4.13 -8.94
CA LYS A 665 -1.40 -4.40 -10.37
C LYS A 665 -2.15 -3.22 -11.01
N PRO A 666 -1.50 -2.47 -11.92
CA PRO A 666 -0.13 -2.68 -12.39
C PRO A 666 0.96 -2.48 -11.33
N GLY A 667 2.13 -3.06 -11.60
CA GLY A 667 3.31 -2.84 -10.77
C GLY A 667 3.68 -1.37 -10.71
N THR A 668 4.03 -0.90 -9.52
CA THR A 668 4.47 0.48 -9.29
C THR A 668 5.60 0.50 -8.28
N TRP A 669 6.30 1.63 -8.20
CA TRP A 669 7.26 1.87 -7.13
C TRP A 669 6.54 1.91 -5.78
N LEU A 670 7.13 1.25 -4.80
CA LEU A 670 6.67 1.34 -3.43
C LEU A 670 7.42 2.46 -2.71
N ASN A 671 6.68 3.30 -2.00
CA ASN A 671 7.22 4.32 -1.11
C ASN A 671 7.21 3.85 0.35
N GLY A 672 6.42 2.84 0.71
CA GLY A 672 6.40 2.30 2.06
C GLY A 672 6.07 0.81 2.14
N VAL A 673 6.48 0.19 3.25
CA VAL A 673 6.09 -1.17 3.64
C VAL A 673 5.73 -1.13 5.12
N GLY A 674 4.71 -1.88 5.49
CA GLY A 674 4.30 -1.99 6.89
C GLY A 674 3.76 -3.36 7.25
N LEU A 675 3.61 -3.57 8.55
CA LEU A 675 2.93 -4.71 9.14
C LEU A 675 1.65 -4.23 9.84
N TYR A 676 0.60 -5.04 9.75
CA TYR A 676 -0.67 -4.77 10.42
C TYR A 676 -1.17 -6.00 11.17
N TYR A 677 -2.09 -5.76 12.09
CA TYR A 677 -2.99 -6.77 12.64
C TYR A 677 -4.43 -6.49 12.19
N LYS A 678 -5.08 -7.51 11.62
CA LYS A 678 -6.51 -7.51 11.31
C LYS A 678 -7.23 -8.63 12.05
N GLY A 679 -8.44 -8.38 12.51
CA GLY A 679 -9.21 -9.40 13.23
C GLY A 679 -10.67 -9.05 13.40
N GLN A 680 -11.36 -9.92 14.13
CA GLN A 680 -12.74 -9.75 14.57
C GLN A 680 -12.79 -10.01 16.08
N LEU A 681 -13.55 -9.21 16.83
CA LEU A 681 -13.69 -9.40 18.28
C LEU A 681 -14.04 -10.86 18.62
N GLY A 682 -13.30 -11.45 19.55
CA GLY A 682 -13.46 -12.84 19.97
C GLY A 682 -12.78 -13.88 19.07
N TYR A 683 -11.98 -13.47 18.09
CA TYR A 683 -11.16 -14.34 17.23
C TYR A 683 -9.71 -13.87 17.23
N GLY A 684 -8.78 -14.79 16.99
CA GLY A 684 -7.34 -14.55 17.08
C GLY A 684 -6.75 -13.66 15.98
N GLY A 685 -7.45 -13.44 14.87
CA GLY A 685 -7.01 -12.56 13.78
C GLY A 685 -5.72 -12.99 13.06
N PHE A 686 -5.20 -12.06 12.25
CA PHE A 686 -4.07 -12.24 11.37
C PHE A 686 -3.11 -11.05 11.45
N VAL A 687 -1.81 -11.32 11.46
CA VAL A 687 -0.79 -10.33 11.09
C VAL A 687 -0.46 -10.42 9.63
N GLY A 688 -0.31 -9.29 8.95
CA GLY A 688 -0.01 -9.27 7.52
C GLY A 688 0.91 -8.14 7.14
N ALA A 689 1.44 -8.21 5.93
CA ALA A 689 2.19 -7.12 5.33
C ALA A 689 1.25 -6.19 4.55
N LYS A 690 1.56 -4.90 4.49
CA LYS A 690 0.96 -3.93 3.59
C LYS A 690 2.04 -3.12 2.88
N VAL A 691 1.71 -2.52 1.76
CA VAL A 691 2.61 -1.62 1.03
C VAL A 691 1.94 -0.28 0.80
N GLN A 692 2.75 0.75 0.59
CA GLN A 692 2.29 2.07 0.21
C GLN A 692 2.87 2.43 -1.15
N THR A 693 2.02 2.77 -2.11
CA THR A 693 2.44 3.15 -3.46
C THR A 693 3.11 4.52 -3.49
N TYR A 694 3.90 4.80 -4.52
CA TYR A 694 4.52 6.11 -4.73
C TYR A 694 3.51 7.26 -4.74
N ASP A 695 3.92 8.42 -4.22
CA ASP A 695 3.13 9.65 -4.24
C ASP A 695 3.45 10.50 -5.47
N TYR A 696 2.49 10.61 -6.39
CA TYR A 696 2.62 11.35 -7.63
C TYR A 696 2.35 12.85 -7.46
N THR A 697 1.76 13.27 -6.34
CA THR A 697 1.24 14.63 -6.13
C THR A 697 2.28 15.72 -6.37
N ARG A 698 3.53 15.46 -5.97
CA ARG A 698 4.62 16.44 -6.08
C ARG A 698 5.07 16.71 -7.52
N HIS A 699 4.74 15.80 -8.45
CA HIS A 699 5.09 15.91 -9.87
C HIS A 699 3.95 16.48 -10.72
N LEU A 700 2.76 16.68 -10.14
CA LEU A 700 1.66 17.41 -10.77
C LEU A 700 1.90 18.91 -10.61
N ILE A 701 2.71 19.48 -11.51
CA ILE A 701 3.05 20.91 -11.54
C ILE A 701 2.54 21.51 -12.86
N PRO A 702 1.72 22.58 -12.82
CA PRO A 702 1.30 23.25 -14.03
C PRO A 702 2.46 24.04 -14.65
N GLU A 703 2.45 24.18 -15.98
CA GLU A 703 3.35 25.08 -16.70
C GLU A 703 3.07 26.53 -16.27
N SER A 704 4.13 27.28 -15.93
CA SER A 704 4.07 28.63 -15.37
C SER A 704 3.82 29.72 -16.39
#